data_AF-A0AAN8CCV8-F1
#
_entry.id   AF-A0AAN8CCV8-F1
#
_cell.length_a   1.000
_cell.length_b   1.000
_cell.length_c   1.000
_cell.angle_alpha   90.00
_cell.angle_beta   90.00
_cell.angle_gamma   90.00
#
_symmetry.space_group_name_H-M   'P 1'
#
loop_
_entity.id
_entity.type
_entity.pdbx_description
1 polymer ?
#
loop_
_entity_poly.entity_id
_entity_poly.type
_entity_poly.pdbx_seq_one_letter_code
_entity_poly.pdbx_strand_id
1 'polypeptide(L)'
;MSDSGKFQWTVVVLTCQHKDSVYAFQRELELRQQRGSLSPGSLVLTVRDRLEPLGSGGATLNALLVAAEHLSSRAGHTVVTADVLDDAHILILHTGRDFPWSSCSRAFDCLPAEAPGPVQAPLCVLDLVLVLLGEQVCPGSPPGVWVCSTDAILHLPQDLVLSWEGFSGVRVLALPGDVAYAADHGVYLSDAQGRVTDIVYRGAEQQIQQAVMHDGKVPLVSGPVFFSRSVSEKLLQSHVSPPLDGCTYLGLDSGAPPLQISLFLDVLRCLCSDLTQDQFVNEDRPGCSSAVGPQGALVRSGRAELWRILRGEALSLVYVPGGRYDYLTLSGRGHVERLSRDWTNKNTLSHIERESLVGDGGRVINSVLEGDVTVATGAVVQHCHLQGPLVVPTGCLLSGLDLMTSRCIRQLVDDIIIQGHRMELGELRLNVFTVTGALDRLEVSFDDSTSSFLNQSWSFFFGRTGIQPEELWVRGGRRCLMEARLFPVLSPRGGAVGEEGGVCWLMAGAGGGLGRWREAWRLSLKEVLSLTCQEAELRWREELLFLGGRRRVREELRGRSHVCLLPCFRAAVQGGQQGALLQTLDSIAAGSSEQGAEPGAGAESDKALGEESALSGPAANEAWSHAYSLLEEGDLRGGVKALAAQRDHWLSRPDLLVRAARHYEGAGQVLLRRAVMSSQRFISIGQGEAPPLGEWQEVECPARLDLAGEEQ
;
A
#
# COMPACT_ATOMS: atom_id res chain seq x y z
N MET A 1 24.57 5.22 19.63
CA MET A 1 23.43 5.73 18.87
C MET A 1 22.28 5.85 19.85
N SER A 2 21.96 7.08 20.26
CA SER A 2 20.85 7.35 21.16
C SER A 2 19.55 7.06 20.42
N ASP A 3 18.80 6.07 20.88
CA ASP A 3 17.45 5.76 20.41
C ASP A 3 16.62 7.05 20.45
N SER A 4 16.22 7.56 19.28
CA SER A 4 15.22 8.61 19.21
C SER A 4 13.97 8.07 19.91
N GLY A 5 13.42 8.80 20.89
CA GLY A 5 12.31 8.38 21.76
C GLY A 5 10.95 8.14 21.06
N LYS A 6 10.95 7.35 19.99
CA LYS A 6 9.77 6.86 19.29
C LYS A 6 9.24 5.64 20.03
N PHE A 7 7.92 5.54 20.13
CA PHE A 7 7.23 4.39 20.70
C PHE A 7 7.60 3.12 19.93
N GLN A 8 7.98 2.06 20.64
CA GLN A 8 8.41 0.80 20.02
C GLN A 8 7.39 -0.30 20.27
N TRP A 9 6.89 -0.88 19.18
CA TRP A 9 6.01 -2.05 19.25
C TRP A 9 6.83 -3.31 19.56
N THR A 10 6.37 -4.12 20.51
CA THR A 10 6.91 -5.47 20.73
C THR A 10 6.46 -6.40 19.62
N VAL A 11 5.18 -6.32 19.25
CA VAL A 11 4.56 -7.12 18.18
C VAL A 11 3.63 -6.25 17.34
N VAL A 12 3.69 -6.39 16.02
CA VAL A 12 2.69 -5.86 15.08
C VAL A 12 2.07 -7.02 14.33
N VAL A 13 0.78 -7.22 14.51
CA VAL A 13 -0.02 -8.25 13.84
C VAL A 13 -0.92 -7.60 12.80
N LEU A 14 -0.91 -8.12 11.58
CA LEU A 14 -1.88 -7.77 10.54
C LEU A 14 -2.80 -8.97 10.31
N THR A 15 -4.10 -8.82 10.54
CA THR A 15 -5.05 -9.90 10.26
C THR A 15 -5.48 -9.88 8.80
N CYS A 16 -5.69 -11.04 8.18
CA CYS A 16 -6.15 -11.13 6.80
C CYS A 16 -7.22 -12.22 6.61
N GLN A 17 -8.10 -11.98 5.64
CA GLN A 17 -9.23 -12.87 5.32
C GLN A 17 -8.83 -14.01 4.39
N HIS A 18 -8.10 -13.69 3.31
CA HIS A 18 -7.75 -14.68 2.29
C HIS A 18 -6.49 -15.45 2.65
N LYS A 19 -6.45 -16.73 2.25
CA LYS A 19 -5.36 -17.65 2.59
C LYS A 19 -4.05 -17.26 1.90
N ASP A 20 -4.19 -16.83 0.67
CA ASP A 20 -3.18 -16.39 -0.28
C ASP A 20 -2.60 -15.01 0.10
N SER A 21 -3.28 -14.24 0.95
CA SER A 21 -2.76 -12.97 1.49
C SER A 21 -1.65 -13.14 2.52
N VAL A 22 -1.61 -14.27 3.26
CA VAL A 22 -0.79 -14.40 4.48
C VAL A 22 0.68 -14.11 4.19
N TYR A 23 1.26 -14.79 3.20
CA TYR A 23 2.68 -14.61 2.85
C TYR A 23 2.96 -13.27 2.18
N ALA A 24 2.03 -12.80 1.35
CA ALA A 24 2.18 -11.52 0.66
C ALA A 24 2.17 -10.34 1.64
N PHE A 25 1.24 -10.34 2.60
CA PHE A 25 1.13 -9.30 3.62
C PHE A 25 2.24 -9.40 4.66
N GLN A 26 2.71 -10.62 4.97
CA GLN A 26 3.90 -10.82 5.79
C GLN A 26 5.12 -10.14 5.16
N ARG A 27 5.34 -10.36 3.86
CA ARG A 27 6.40 -9.68 3.10
C ARG A 27 6.24 -8.17 3.12
N GLU A 28 5.02 -7.64 3.01
CA GLU A 28 4.76 -6.19 3.10
C GLU A 28 5.10 -5.57 4.46
N LEU A 29 4.90 -6.30 5.56
CA LEU A 29 5.33 -5.88 6.89
C LEU A 29 6.86 -5.94 7.04
N GLU A 30 7.49 -7.00 6.55
CA GLU A 30 8.94 -7.17 6.57
C GLU A 30 9.64 -6.08 5.75
N LEU A 31 9.10 -5.70 4.60
CA LEU A 31 9.59 -4.57 3.80
C LEU A 31 9.55 -3.26 4.59
N ARG A 32 8.49 -3.01 5.37
CA ARG A 32 8.39 -1.83 6.25
C ARG A 32 9.41 -1.87 7.38
N GLN A 33 9.71 -3.05 7.91
CA GLN A 33 10.77 -3.24 8.90
C GLN A 33 12.16 -2.97 8.29
N GLN A 34 12.44 -3.49 7.09
CA GLN A 34 13.70 -3.27 6.37
C GLN A 34 13.93 -1.80 5.97
N ARG A 35 12.85 -1.05 5.74
CA ARG A 35 12.89 0.40 5.44
C ARG A 35 13.02 1.27 6.68
N GLY A 36 12.86 0.70 7.89
CA GLY A 36 12.94 1.42 9.16
C GLY A 36 11.62 2.06 9.63
N SER A 37 10.49 1.78 8.96
CA SER A 37 9.16 2.22 9.42
C SER A 37 8.69 1.45 10.65
N LEU A 38 9.14 0.20 10.81
CA LEU A 38 8.95 -0.63 11.99
C LEU A 38 10.33 -0.97 12.59
N SER A 39 10.42 -1.07 13.91
CA SER A 39 11.69 -1.37 14.58
C SER A 39 12.21 -2.77 14.19
N PRO A 40 13.52 -2.94 13.94
CA PRO A 40 14.12 -4.26 13.67
C PRO A 40 13.90 -5.28 14.79
N GLY A 41 13.66 -4.83 16.03
CA GLY A 41 13.37 -5.71 17.17
C GLY A 41 11.91 -6.18 17.25
N SER A 42 10.98 -5.46 16.60
CA SER A 42 9.56 -5.80 16.60
C SER A 42 9.31 -7.14 15.92
N LEU A 43 8.46 -7.96 16.52
CA LEU A 43 7.92 -9.15 15.85
C LEU A 43 6.80 -8.72 14.90
N VAL A 44 6.92 -8.99 13.61
CA VAL A 44 5.86 -8.72 12.62
C VAL A 44 5.19 -10.03 12.20
N LEU A 45 3.86 -10.08 12.31
CA LEU A 45 3.06 -11.29 12.07
C LEU A 45 1.88 -10.99 11.16
N THR A 46 1.57 -11.93 10.27
CA THR A 46 0.31 -11.95 9.53
C THR A 46 -0.53 -13.13 9.97
N VAL A 47 -1.76 -12.89 10.41
CA VAL A 47 -2.65 -13.90 10.98
C VAL A 47 -3.92 -14.04 10.16
N ARG A 48 -4.21 -15.25 9.70
CA ARG A 48 -5.39 -15.54 8.89
C ARG A 48 -6.64 -15.77 9.73
N ASP A 49 -7.76 -15.23 9.28
CA ASP A 49 -9.10 -15.58 9.74
C ASP A 49 -9.51 -16.93 9.13
N ARG A 50 -9.45 -18.03 9.89
CA ARG A 50 -9.53 -19.40 9.31
C ARG A 50 -10.89 -19.76 8.71
N LEU A 51 -12.00 -19.26 9.26
CA LEU A 51 -13.36 -19.58 8.81
C LEU A 51 -14.21 -18.32 8.82
N GLU A 52 -14.61 -17.87 7.64
CA GLU A 52 -15.41 -16.67 7.49
C GLU A 52 -16.91 -16.90 7.74
N PRO A 53 -17.59 -15.91 8.34
CA PRO A 53 -17.01 -14.71 8.95
C PRO A 53 -16.69 -14.93 10.43
N LEU A 54 -15.42 -14.75 10.86
CA LEU A 54 -15.00 -14.89 12.26
C LEU A 54 -15.26 -13.61 13.09
N GLY A 55 -15.47 -12.48 12.41
CA GLY A 55 -15.74 -11.16 13.01
C GLY A 55 -14.49 -10.50 13.60
N SER A 56 -14.50 -9.17 13.74
CA SER A 56 -13.31 -8.42 14.20
C SER A 56 -12.87 -8.75 15.62
N GLY A 57 -13.81 -9.10 16.50
CA GLY A 57 -13.51 -9.53 17.87
C GLY A 57 -12.90 -10.92 17.88
N GLY A 58 -13.44 -11.85 17.11
CA GLY A 58 -12.83 -13.17 16.94
C GLY A 58 -11.41 -13.08 16.36
N ALA A 59 -11.22 -12.24 15.34
CA ALA A 59 -9.91 -12.01 14.72
C ALA A 59 -8.91 -11.42 15.72
N THR A 60 -9.37 -10.52 16.60
CA THR A 60 -8.57 -9.99 17.71
C THR A 60 -8.13 -11.10 18.67
N LEU A 61 -9.04 -11.98 19.09
CA LEU A 61 -8.73 -13.10 20.01
C LEU A 61 -7.72 -14.07 19.40
N ASN A 62 -7.90 -14.42 18.11
CA ASN A 62 -6.97 -15.28 17.40
C ASN A 62 -5.59 -14.64 17.22
N ALA A 63 -5.54 -13.36 16.83
CA ALA A 63 -4.29 -12.61 16.68
C ALA A 63 -3.54 -12.47 18.00
N LEU A 64 -4.25 -12.22 19.11
CA LEU A 64 -3.67 -12.14 20.45
C LEU A 64 -3.07 -13.48 20.88
N LEU A 65 -3.76 -14.59 20.63
CA LEU A 65 -3.23 -15.93 20.89
C LEU A 65 -1.93 -16.17 20.13
N VAL A 66 -1.90 -15.91 18.82
CA VAL A 66 -0.71 -16.11 17.99
C VAL A 66 0.44 -15.23 18.46
N ALA A 67 0.18 -13.95 18.77
CA ALA A 67 1.19 -13.05 19.32
C ALA A 67 1.76 -13.59 20.65
N ALA A 68 0.90 -14.00 21.58
CA ALA A 68 1.30 -14.54 22.88
C ALA A 68 2.10 -15.85 22.74
N GLU A 69 1.77 -16.70 21.78
CA GLU A 69 2.51 -17.93 21.48
C GLU A 69 3.93 -17.64 21.01
N HIS A 70 4.10 -16.72 20.06
CA HIS A 70 5.43 -16.32 19.59
C HIS A 70 6.26 -15.64 20.68
N LEU A 71 5.64 -14.79 21.51
CA LEU A 71 6.30 -14.16 22.65
C LEU A 71 6.71 -15.21 23.70
N SER A 72 5.83 -16.16 24.01
CA SER A 72 6.11 -17.28 24.94
C SER A 72 7.31 -18.10 24.45
N SER A 73 7.33 -18.44 23.16
CA SER A 73 8.45 -19.14 22.54
C SER A 73 9.76 -18.35 22.59
N ARG A 74 9.72 -17.04 22.30
CA ARG A 74 10.89 -16.14 22.42
C ARG A 74 11.42 -16.03 23.85
N ALA A 75 10.55 -16.11 24.84
CA ALA A 75 10.90 -16.13 26.25
C ALA A 75 11.33 -17.51 26.77
N GLY A 76 11.32 -18.55 25.93
CA GLY A 76 11.74 -19.91 26.30
C GLY A 76 10.68 -20.74 27.03
N HIS A 77 9.42 -20.30 27.01
CA HIS A 77 8.30 -21.09 27.56
C HIS A 77 7.86 -22.17 26.57
N THR A 78 7.43 -23.32 27.10
CA THR A 78 6.92 -24.45 26.31
C THR A 78 5.40 -24.41 26.09
N VAL A 79 4.72 -23.47 26.74
CA VAL A 79 3.27 -23.27 26.67
C VAL A 79 2.98 -21.77 26.55
N VAL A 80 1.80 -21.42 26.03
CA VAL A 80 1.32 -20.04 26.01
C VAL A 80 1.12 -19.58 27.46
N THR A 81 1.78 -18.49 27.85
CA THR A 81 1.59 -17.84 29.16
C THR A 81 1.21 -16.38 29.00
N ALA A 82 0.40 -15.85 29.93
CA ALA A 82 0.06 -14.44 29.96
C ALA A 82 1.19 -13.56 30.51
N ASP A 83 2.21 -14.14 31.16
CA ASP A 83 3.34 -13.40 31.73
C ASP A 83 4.09 -12.58 30.68
N VAL A 84 4.12 -13.06 29.43
CA VAL A 84 4.75 -12.32 28.32
C VAL A 84 4.04 -11.02 27.94
N LEU A 85 2.86 -10.75 28.50
CA LEU A 85 2.12 -9.50 28.32
C LEU A 85 2.57 -8.39 29.29
N ASP A 86 3.39 -8.70 30.30
CA ASP A 86 3.80 -7.75 31.34
C ASP A 86 4.51 -6.51 30.78
N ASP A 87 5.36 -6.71 29.78
CA ASP A 87 6.17 -5.66 29.14
C ASP A 87 5.90 -5.51 27.63
N ALA A 88 4.82 -6.14 27.12
CA ALA A 88 4.54 -6.16 25.70
C ALA A 88 3.61 -5.03 25.25
N HIS A 89 4.02 -4.32 24.20
CA HIS A 89 3.16 -3.43 23.42
C HIS A 89 2.80 -4.14 22.12
N ILE A 90 1.59 -4.68 22.06
CA ILE A 90 1.09 -5.44 20.91
C ILE A 90 0.14 -4.55 20.10
N LEU A 91 0.34 -4.45 18.80
CA LEU A 91 -0.60 -3.83 17.87
C LEU A 91 -1.25 -4.90 16.99
N ILE A 92 -2.56 -4.92 16.92
CA ILE A 92 -3.36 -5.76 16.00
C ILE A 92 -4.06 -4.83 15.02
N LEU A 93 -3.75 -4.98 13.74
CA LEU A 93 -4.35 -4.24 12.64
C LEU A 93 -5.24 -5.16 11.83
N HIS A 94 -6.51 -4.78 11.68
CA HIS A 94 -7.44 -5.49 10.82
C HIS A 94 -7.42 -4.90 9.41
N THR A 95 -7.18 -5.72 8.38
CA THR A 95 -7.24 -5.29 6.98
C THR A 95 -8.67 -5.01 6.49
N GLY A 96 -9.66 -5.27 7.34
CA GLY A 96 -11.07 -5.09 7.05
C GLY A 96 -11.59 -6.03 5.97
N ARG A 97 -12.76 -5.69 5.43
CA ARG A 97 -13.41 -6.41 4.32
C ARG A 97 -12.78 -6.03 2.98
N ASP A 98 -13.02 -6.86 1.96
CA ASP A 98 -12.67 -6.54 0.58
C ASP A 98 -13.07 -5.11 0.17
N PHE A 99 -12.23 -4.51 -0.64
CA PHE A 99 -12.37 -3.13 -1.08
C PHE A 99 -12.40 -3.07 -2.60
N PRO A 100 -13.52 -2.67 -3.22
CA PRO A 100 -13.64 -2.69 -4.67
C PRO A 100 -12.58 -1.86 -5.40
N TRP A 101 -12.04 -0.83 -4.74
CA TRP A 101 -11.16 0.15 -5.38
C TRP A 101 -9.67 -0.17 -5.27
N SER A 102 -9.28 -1.15 -4.43
CA SER A 102 -7.91 -1.70 -4.38
C SER A 102 -7.95 -3.21 -4.14
N SER A 103 -7.33 -3.96 -5.04
CA SER A 103 -7.28 -5.42 -5.00
C SER A 103 -6.50 -6.00 -3.80
N CYS A 104 -5.71 -5.20 -3.10
CA CYS A 104 -4.86 -5.63 -1.98
C CYS A 104 -5.37 -5.09 -0.64
N SER A 105 -6.69 -5.08 -0.41
CA SER A 105 -7.32 -4.43 0.76
C SER A 105 -7.11 -2.91 0.80
N ARG A 106 -7.87 -2.25 1.68
CA ARG A 106 -7.67 -0.85 2.08
C ARG A 106 -6.30 -0.61 2.70
N ALA A 107 -5.73 -1.60 3.41
CA ALA A 107 -4.43 -1.47 4.08
C ALA A 107 -3.33 -1.02 3.12
N PHE A 108 -3.31 -1.61 1.91
CA PHE A 108 -2.31 -1.35 0.88
C PHE A 108 -2.83 -0.48 -0.27
N ASP A 109 -3.88 0.31 -0.04
CA ASP A 109 -4.30 1.35 -0.97
C ASP A 109 -3.23 2.46 -1.01
N CYS A 110 -2.64 2.67 -2.19
CA CYS A 110 -1.52 3.59 -2.37
C CYS A 110 -2.03 5.02 -2.50
N LEU A 111 -1.48 5.92 -1.69
CA LEU A 111 -1.86 7.32 -1.67
C LEU A 111 -0.95 8.13 -2.60
N PRO A 112 -1.37 9.30 -3.11
CA PRO A 112 -0.53 10.21 -3.90
C PRO A 112 0.50 10.95 -3.02
N ALA A 113 1.30 10.19 -2.29
CA ALA A 113 2.43 10.62 -1.48
C ALA A 113 3.46 9.50 -1.35
N GLU A 114 4.72 9.89 -1.10
CA GLU A 114 5.80 8.95 -0.83
C GLU A 114 5.96 8.77 0.68
N ALA A 115 6.32 7.56 1.10
CA ALA A 115 6.65 7.31 2.49
C ALA A 115 7.90 8.13 2.88
N PRO A 116 7.90 8.80 4.04
CA PRO A 116 9.07 9.54 4.50
C PRO A 116 10.18 8.55 4.84
N GLY A 117 11.40 8.80 4.37
CA GLY A 117 12.54 7.98 4.77
C GLY A 117 13.68 7.91 3.75
N PRO A 118 14.73 7.13 4.08
CA PRO A 118 15.91 6.99 3.25
C PRO A 118 15.69 6.09 2.01
N VAL A 119 14.56 5.39 1.93
CA VAL A 119 14.21 4.44 0.87
C VAL A 119 12.91 4.89 0.22
N GLN A 120 12.91 4.98 -1.10
CA GLN A 120 11.71 5.34 -1.86
C GLN A 120 10.66 4.21 -1.78
N ALA A 121 9.45 4.53 -1.33
CA ALA A 121 8.36 3.56 -1.19
C ALA A 121 6.98 4.25 -1.27
N PRO A 122 5.93 3.55 -1.75
CA PRO A 122 4.58 4.10 -1.72
C PRO A 122 4.11 4.28 -0.29
N LEU A 123 3.40 5.38 -0.03
CA LEU A 123 2.67 5.56 1.22
C LEU A 123 1.30 4.88 1.10
N CYS A 124 0.99 3.94 2.00
CA CYS A 124 -0.32 3.30 2.05
C CYS A 124 -1.10 3.74 3.30
N VAL A 125 -2.40 3.39 3.34
CA VAL A 125 -3.26 3.63 4.53
C VAL A 125 -2.68 2.98 5.78
N LEU A 126 -2.13 1.77 5.65
CA LEU A 126 -1.44 1.08 6.74
C LEU A 126 -0.32 1.94 7.36
N ASP A 127 0.47 2.63 6.52
CA ASP A 127 1.58 3.47 6.96
C ASP A 127 1.08 4.70 7.72
N LEU A 128 -0.01 5.32 7.26
CA LEU A 128 -0.65 6.42 7.98
C LEU A 128 -1.14 6.00 9.37
N VAL A 129 -1.75 4.81 9.49
CA VAL A 129 -2.21 4.28 10.78
C VAL A 129 -1.03 4.00 11.70
N LEU A 130 0.04 3.37 11.19
CA LEU A 130 1.25 3.09 11.98
C LEU A 130 1.89 4.36 12.52
N VAL A 131 2.06 5.39 11.69
CA VAL A 131 2.62 6.68 12.09
C VAL A 131 1.72 7.35 13.12
N LEU A 132 0.41 7.42 12.87
CA LEU A 132 -0.54 8.04 13.79
C LEU A 132 -0.50 7.38 15.18
N LEU A 133 -0.55 6.05 15.22
CA LEU A 133 -0.54 5.30 16.47
C LEU A 133 0.81 5.45 17.18
N GLY A 134 1.92 5.26 16.47
CA GLY A 134 3.27 5.32 17.05
C GLY A 134 3.72 6.71 17.50
N GLU A 135 3.24 7.78 16.85
CA GLU A 135 3.72 9.13 17.13
C GLU A 135 2.74 9.99 17.93
N GLN A 136 1.43 9.73 17.90
CA GLN A 136 0.42 10.59 18.55
C GLN A 136 -0.45 9.88 19.59
N VAL A 137 -0.87 8.64 19.35
CA VAL A 137 -1.89 7.97 20.20
C VAL A 137 -1.28 7.10 21.30
N CYS A 138 -0.34 6.23 20.94
CA CYS A 138 0.23 5.23 21.83
C CYS A 138 1.38 5.70 22.73
N PRO A 139 2.14 6.78 22.42
CA PRO A 139 3.18 7.27 23.33
C PRO A 139 2.68 7.42 24.78
N GLY A 140 3.44 6.84 25.73
CA GLY A 140 3.10 6.84 27.15
C GLY A 140 2.11 5.77 27.61
N SER A 141 1.51 4.97 26.70
CA SER A 141 0.59 3.91 27.10
C SER A 141 1.31 2.78 27.85
N PRO A 142 0.70 2.18 28.90
CA PRO A 142 1.27 1.00 29.56
C PRO A 142 1.28 -0.21 28.62
N PRO A 143 2.01 -1.29 28.97
CA PRO A 143 1.93 -2.56 28.27
C PRO A 143 0.49 -3.06 28.12
N GLY A 144 0.20 -3.67 26.98
CA GLY A 144 -1.16 -4.05 26.58
C GLY A 144 -1.31 -4.23 25.08
N VAL A 145 -2.57 -4.35 24.66
CA VAL A 145 -2.95 -4.66 23.28
C VAL A 145 -3.72 -3.50 22.68
N TRP A 146 -3.18 -2.93 21.60
CA TRP A 146 -3.85 -2.00 20.72
C TRP A 146 -4.51 -2.75 19.56
N VAL A 147 -5.75 -2.39 19.24
CA VAL A 147 -6.48 -2.90 18.08
C VAL A 147 -6.95 -1.73 17.24
N CYS A 148 -6.72 -1.77 15.94
CA CYS A 148 -7.19 -0.75 15.00
C CYS A 148 -7.56 -1.39 13.66
N SER A 149 -8.38 -0.71 12.86
CA SER A 149 -8.66 -1.09 11.47
C SER A 149 -7.89 -0.20 10.50
N THR A 150 -7.60 -0.73 9.31
CA THR A 150 -7.11 0.05 8.16
C THR A 150 -8.26 0.54 7.26
N ASP A 151 -9.50 0.47 7.72
CA ASP A 151 -10.67 0.87 6.91
C ASP A 151 -10.88 2.39 6.83
N ALA A 152 -10.10 3.19 7.57
CA ALA A 152 -10.24 4.64 7.63
C ALA A 152 -8.88 5.33 7.71
N ILE A 153 -8.83 6.56 7.19
CA ILE A 153 -7.73 7.50 7.42
C ILE A 153 -8.16 8.42 8.56
N LEU A 154 -7.32 8.51 9.58
CA LEU A 154 -7.57 9.32 10.77
C LEU A 154 -6.64 10.53 10.76
N HIS A 155 -7.18 11.71 11.05
CA HIS A 155 -6.40 12.91 11.29
C HIS A 155 -6.67 13.39 12.71
N LEU A 156 -5.60 13.62 13.47
CA LEU A 156 -5.66 14.13 14.82
C LEU A 156 -4.96 15.49 14.90
N PRO A 157 -5.37 16.38 15.81
CA PRO A 157 -4.64 17.60 16.10
C PRO A 157 -3.20 17.29 16.56
N GLN A 158 -2.22 18.06 16.09
CA GLN A 158 -0.80 17.82 16.39
C GLN A 158 -0.44 17.98 17.87
N ASP A 159 -1.25 18.72 18.62
CA ASP A 159 -1.10 19.00 20.05
C ASP A 159 -1.83 17.98 20.94
N LEU A 160 -2.41 16.91 20.37
CA LEU A 160 -3.06 15.86 21.14
C LEU A 160 -2.04 15.14 22.04
N VAL A 161 -2.29 15.18 23.35
CA VAL A 161 -1.53 14.42 24.35
C VAL A 161 -2.49 13.58 25.18
N LEU A 162 -2.35 12.27 25.12
CA LEU A 162 -3.16 11.35 25.92
C LEU A 162 -2.48 11.05 27.25
N SER A 163 -3.18 11.28 28.37
CA SER A 163 -2.68 10.91 29.70
C SER A 163 -3.00 9.44 30.01
N TRP A 164 -1.98 8.71 30.42
CA TRP A 164 -2.04 7.29 30.80
C TRP A 164 -1.74 7.05 32.28
N GLU A 165 -1.59 8.11 33.06
CA GLU A 165 -1.23 8.03 34.47
C GLU A 165 -2.29 7.23 35.25
N GLY A 166 -1.86 6.14 35.89
CA GLY A 166 -2.73 5.24 36.66
C GLY A 166 -3.81 4.53 35.85
N PHE A 167 -3.72 4.52 34.52
CA PHE A 167 -4.77 3.93 33.67
C PHE A 167 -4.83 2.40 33.78
N SER A 168 -6.04 1.86 33.88
CA SER A 168 -6.36 0.44 33.79
C SER A 168 -7.73 0.24 33.14
N GLY A 169 -7.93 -0.92 32.51
CA GLY A 169 -9.17 -1.26 31.80
C GLY A 169 -9.02 -1.12 30.28
N VAL A 170 -10.06 -0.61 29.62
CA VAL A 170 -10.16 -0.44 28.17
C VAL A 170 -10.40 1.02 27.82
N ARG A 171 -9.73 1.49 26.77
CA ARG A 171 -9.87 2.86 26.26
C ARG A 171 -10.14 2.84 24.78
N VAL A 172 -11.13 3.61 24.35
CA VAL A 172 -11.49 3.81 22.94
C VAL A 172 -11.23 5.25 22.54
N LEU A 173 -10.80 5.45 21.30
CA LEU A 173 -10.72 6.76 20.69
C LEU A 173 -11.99 7.03 19.87
N ALA A 174 -12.49 8.26 19.93
CA ALA A 174 -13.56 8.72 19.05
C ALA A 174 -13.22 10.05 18.40
N LEU A 175 -13.72 10.19 17.18
CA LEU A 175 -13.55 11.40 16.37
C LEU A 175 -14.91 12.03 16.08
N PRO A 176 -14.96 13.35 15.86
CA PRO A 176 -16.21 14.06 15.61
C PRO A 176 -16.83 13.61 14.29
N GLY A 177 -18.14 13.36 14.31
CA GLY A 177 -18.97 13.17 13.14
C GLY A 177 -20.20 14.06 13.17
N ASP A 178 -20.70 14.42 11.99
CA ASP A 178 -22.04 14.98 11.85
C ASP A 178 -23.09 13.89 12.04
N VAL A 179 -24.25 14.25 12.61
CA VAL A 179 -25.35 13.31 12.89
C VAL A 179 -25.76 12.53 11.63
N ALA A 180 -25.86 13.21 10.48
CA ALA A 180 -26.22 12.58 9.20
C ALA A 180 -25.18 11.57 8.72
N TYR A 181 -23.89 11.89 8.90
CA TYR A 181 -22.81 10.97 8.55
C TYR A 181 -22.77 9.78 9.53
N ALA A 182 -22.93 10.05 10.83
CA ALA A 182 -22.93 9.06 11.89
C ALA A 182 -24.03 7.99 11.77
N ALA A 183 -25.11 8.28 11.03
CA ALA A 183 -26.19 7.32 10.75
C ALA A 183 -25.73 6.06 10.01
N ASP A 184 -24.60 6.11 9.30
CA ASP A 184 -24.02 4.94 8.62
C ASP A 184 -22.88 4.27 9.41
N HIS A 185 -22.56 4.78 10.60
CA HIS A 185 -21.41 4.40 11.42
C HIS A 185 -21.82 3.95 12.85
N GLY A 186 -20.80 3.59 13.64
CA GLY A 186 -20.95 3.41 15.09
C GLY A 186 -20.77 4.73 15.83
N VAL A 187 -21.53 4.92 16.90
CA VAL A 187 -21.47 6.09 17.80
C VAL A 187 -21.39 5.62 19.24
N TYR A 188 -20.47 6.20 20.02
CA TYR A 188 -20.39 5.95 21.45
C TYR A 188 -21.40 6.81 22.22
N LEU A 189 -22.08 6.22 23.20
CA LEU A 189 -22.77 6.95 24.25
C LEU A 189 -21.88 6.91 25.50
N SER A 190 -21.70 8.05 26.17
CA SER A 190 -20.88 8.13 27.37
C SER A 190 -21.51 8.97 28.46
N ASP A 191 -21.20 8.66 29.71
CA ASP A 191 -21.57 9.47 30.86
C ASP A 191 -20.66 10.71 31.00
N ALA A 192 -20.97 11.56 32.00
CA ALA A 192 -20.21 12.77 32.28
C ALA A 192 -18.76 12.52 32.74
N GLN A 193 -18.42 11.28 33.11
CA GLN A 193 -17.07 10.87 33.49
C GLN A 193 -16.31 10.22 32.33
N GLY A 194 -16.90 10.18 31.13
CA GLY A 194 -16.31 9.58 29.95
C GLY A 194 -16.32 8.05 29.97
N ARG A 195 -17.14 7.41 30.80
CA ARG A 195 -17.37 5.96 30.69
C ARG A 195 -18.39 5.69 29.61
N VAL A 196 -18.16 4.68 28.80
CA VAL A 196 -19.07 4.32 27.71
C VAL A 196 -20.29 3.59 28.28
N THR A 197 -21.47 4.13 28.01
CA THR A 197 -22.76 3.62 28.49
C THR A 197 -23.43 2.68 27.49
N ASP A 198 -23.26 2.94 26.18
CA ASP A 198 -23.66 2.03 25.09
C ASP A 198 -22.93 2.36 23.78
N ILE A 199 -23.06 1.50 22.77
CA ILE A 199 -22.53 1.68 21.41
C ILE A 199 -23.69 1.52 20.42
N VAL A 200 -24.04 2.59 19.71
CA VAL A 200 -25.13 2.60 18.73
C VAL A 200 -24.53 2.39 17.34
N TYR A 201 -24.96 1.36 16.61
CA TYR A 201 -24.51 1.11 15.24
C TYR A 201 -25.66 1.30 14.26
N ARG A 202 -25.48 2.25 13.32
CA ARG A 202 -26.50 2.65 12.35
C ARG A 202 -27.86 2.94 12.99
N GLY A 203 -27.82 3.68 14.10
CA GLY A 203 -29.00 4.02 14.89
C GLY A 203 -29.88 5.08 14.22
N ALA A 204 -31.09 5.24 14.73
CA ALA A 204 -31.97 6.33 14.31
C ALA A 204 -31.41 7.68 14.75
N GLU A 205 -31.72 8.75 14.01
CA GLU A 205 -31.21 10.09 14.28
C GLU A 205 -31.46 10.55 15.73
N GLN A 206 -32.64 10.24 16.28
CA GLN A 206 -33.00 10.56 17.67
C GLN A 206 -32.10 9.88 18.71
N GLN A 207 -31.61 8.67 18.42
CA GLN A 207 -30.67 7.96 19.31
C GLN A 207 -29.28 8.57 19.20
N ILE A 208 -28.84 8.91 18.00
CA ILE A 208 -27.54 9.53 17.74
C ILE A 208 -27.46 10.93 18.36
N GLN A 209 -28.57 11.70 18.33
CA GLN A 209 -28.65 13.03 18.95
C GLN A 209 -28.41 13.01 20.47
N GLN A 210 -28.59 11.88 21.14
CA GLN A 210 -28.27 11.73 22.57
C GLN A 210 -26.76 11.72 22.84
N ALA A 211 -25.95 11.48 21.81
CA ALA A 211 -24.49 11.43 21.88
C ALA A 211 -23.81 12.78 21.59
N VAL A 212 -24.58 13.86 21.38
CA VAL A 212 -24.01 15.15 20.95
C VAL A 212 -23.09 15.71 22.03
N MET A 213 -21.85 15.99 21.62
CA MET A 213 -20.80 16.57 22.44
C MET A 213 -20.91 18.10 22.46
N HIS A 214 -20.08 18.74 23.29
CA HIS A 214 -20.07 20.19 23.50
C HIS A 214 -19.79 21.02 22.25
N ASP A 215 -19.20 20.43 21.21
CA ASP A 215 -18.91 21.05 19.91
C ASP A 215 -20.03 20.83 18.86
N GLY A 216 -21.14 20.20 19.26
CA GLY A 216 -22.27 19.90 18.38
C GLY A 216 -22.07 18.69 17.46
N LYS A 217 -20.97 17.95 17.62
CA LYS A 217 -20.66 16.72 16.88
C LYS A 217 -20.94 15.49 17.74
N VAL A 218 -20.96 14.31 17.13
CA VAL A 218 -21.12 13.03 17.85
C VAL A 218 -19.82 12.21 17.83
N PRO A 219 -19.53 11.41 18.87
CA PRO A 219 -18.31 10.62 18.98
C PRO A 219 -18.41 9.34 18.14
N LEU A 220 -17.87 9.39 16.92
CA LEU A 220 -17.82 8.23 16.03
C LEU A 220 -16.87 7.16 16.58
N VAL A 221 -17.26 5.90 16.40
CA VAL A 221 -16.37 4.76 16.55
C VAL A 221 -15.28 4.84 15.49
N SER A 222 -14.07 5.29 15.87
CA SER A 222 -13.01 5.65 14.91
C SER A 222 -11.96 4.57 14.68
N GLY A 223 -11.97 3.48 15.46
CA GLY A 223 -11.10 2.32 15.23
C GLY A 223 -10.16 1.99 16.39
N PRO A 224 -9.30 2.91 16.87
CA PRO A 224 -8.32 2.60 17.91
C PRO A 224 -8.95 2.20 19.25
N VAL A 225 -8.57 1.02 19.73
CA VAL A 225 -8.98 0.43 21.00
C VAL A 225 -7.74 -0.05 21.74
N PHE A 226 -7.59 0.34 23.00
CA PHE A 226 -6.53 -0.17 23.88
C PHE A 226 -7.12 -1.05 24.98
N PHE A 227 -6.53 -2.23 25.14
CA PHE A 227 -6.75 -3.14 26.26
C PHE A 227 -5.49 -3.16 27.13
N SER A 228 -5.63 -2.77 28.39
CA SER A 228 -4.54 -2.93 29.37
C SER A 228 -4.18 -4.40 29.58
N ARG A 229 -2.97 -4.69 30.07
CA ARG A 229 -2.50 -6.05 30.40
C ARG A 229 -3.59 -6.91 31.03
N SER A 230 -4.27 -6.42 32.08
CA SER A 230 -5.23 -7.24 32.85
C SER A 230 -6.41 -7.69 32.01
N VAL A 231 -6.87 -6.83 31.09
CA VAL A 231 -7.95 -7.16 30.15
C VAL A 231 -7.43 -8.04 29.03
N SER A 232 -6.22 -7.79 28.53
CA SER A 232 -5.58 -8.62 27.51
C SER A 232 -5.38 -10.06 27.99
N GLU A 233 -4.99 -10.28 29.25
CA GLU A 233 -4.89 -11.60 29.85
C GLU A 233 -6.24 -12.33 29.89
N LYS A 234 -7.31 -11.63 30.27
CA LYS A 234 -8.68 -12.16 30.24
C LYS A 234 -9.12 -12.53 28.83
N LEU A 235 -8.82 -11.69 27.84
CA LEU A 235 -9.09 -11.99 26.43
C LEU A 235 -8.27 -13.19 25.95
N LEU A 236 -7.00 -13.28 26.33
CA LEU A 236 -6.15 -14.41 25.98
C LEU A 236 -6.73 -15.72 26.50
N GLN A 237 -7.32 -15.77 27.69
CA GLN A 237 -7.99 -16.97 28.25
C GLN A 237 -9.13 -17.51 27.38
N SER A 238 -9.65 -16.75 26.41
CA SER A 238 -10.72 -17.20 25.52
C SER A 238 -10.33 -18.42 24.69
N HIS A 239 -9.04 -18.62 24.39
CA HIS A 239 -8.56 -19.75 23.56
C HIS A 239 -8.83 -21.14 24.18
N VAL A 240 -9.12 -21.21 25.48
CA VAL A 240 -9.47 -22.43 26.21
C VAL A 240 -10.85 -22.36 26.88
N SER A 241 -11.68 -21.38 26.51
CA SER A 241 -12.98 -21.13 27.15
C SER A 241 -14.13 -21.32 26.16
N PRO A 242 -14.76 -22.50 26.09
CA PRO A 242 -15.86 -22.73 25.17
C PRO A 242 -17.09 -21.84 25.43
N PRO A 243 -17.76 -21.33 24.38
CA PRO A 243 -17.49 -21.54 22.95
C PRO A 243 -16.55 -20.49 22.32
N LEU A 244 -15.87 -19.65 23.11
CA LEU A 244 -14.97 -18.60 22.60
C LEU A 244 -13.67 -19.17 22.01
N ASP A 245 -13.28 -20.39 22.39
CA ASP A 245 -12.18 -21.14 21.78
C ASP A 245 -12.40 -21.32 20.26
N GLY A 246 -13.67 -21.42 19.81
CA GLY A 246 -14.08 -21.43 18.41
C GLY A 246 -13.75 -20.16 17.61
N CYS A 247 -13.27 -19.08 18.26
CA CYS A 247 -12.70 -17.92 17.59
C CYS A 247 -11.21 -18.11 17.23
N THR A 248 -10.54 -19.10 17.80
CA THR A 248 -9.09 -19.27 17.70
C THR A 248 -8.72 -20.47 16.83
N TYR A 249 -7.54 -20.42 16.21
CA TYR A 249 -7.08 -21.54 15.40
C TYR A 249 -6.93 -22.83 16.22
N LEU A 250 -6.52 -22.74 17.49
CA LEU A 250 -6.38 -23.89 18.40
C LEU A 250 -7.73 -24.57 18.68
N GLY A 251 -8.78 -23.78 18.98
CA GLY A 251 -10.11 -24.33 19.20
C GLY A 251 -10.67 -24.97 17.94
N LEU A 252 -10.52 -24.31 16.78
CA LEU A 252 -10.95 -24.87 15.48
C LEU A 252 -10.23 -26.19 15.15
N ASP A 253 -8.90 -26.25 15.32
CA ASP A 253 -8.12 -27.47 15.09
C ASP A 253 -8.47 -28.57 16.10
N SER A 254 -9.03 -28.22 17.26
CA SER A 254 -9.56 -29.13 18.27
C SER A 254 -11.04 -29.50 18.07
N GLY A 255 -11.68 -29.02 17.00
CA GLY A 255 -13.06 -29.33 16.65
C GLY A 255 -14.14 -28.43 17.26
N ALA A 256 -13.77 -27.29 17.87
CA ALA A 256 -14.73 -26.31 18.32
C ALA A 256 -15.51 -25.72 17.12
N PRO A 257 -16.83 -25.48 17.26
CA PRO A 257 -17.60 -24.83 16.20
C PRO A 257 -17.14 -23.38 16.01
N PRO A 258 -17.05 -22.88 14.76
CA PRO A 258 -16.69 -21.49 14.51
C PRO A 258 -17.69 -20.55 15.17
N LEU A 259 -17.17 -19.55 15.88
CA LEU A 259 -17.96 -18.53 16.52
C LEU A 259 -17.53 -17.16 16.00
N GLN A 260 -18.50 -16.39 15.52
CA GLN A 260 -18.29 -15.04 15.06
C GLN A 260 -18.53 -14.05 16.20
N ILE A 261 -17.54 -13.19 16.48
CA ILE A 261 -17.60 -12.18 17.54
C ILE A 261 -17.20 -10.82 16.97
N SER A 262 -17.99 -9.78 17.25
CA SER A 262 -17.68 -8.39 16.91
C SER A 262 -16.87 -7.70 18.00
N LEU A 263 -15.79 -7.01 17.63
CA LEU A 263 -14.99 -6.23 18.59
C LEU A 263 -15.86 -5.14 19.24
N PHE A 264 -16.61 -4.38 18.44
CA PHE A 264 -17.39 -3.26 18.96
C PHE A 264 -18.73 -3.72 19.56
N LEU A 265 -19.41 -4.69 18.94
CA LEU A 265 -20.79 -5.03 19.29
C LEU A 265 -20.92 -6.19 20.28
N ASP A 266 -19.88 -7.00 20.46
CA ASP A 266 -19.85 -8.07 21.45
C ASP A 266 -18.78 -7.80 22.52
N VAL A 267 -17.51 -7.56 22.16
CA VAL A 267 -16.42 -7.38 23.15
C VAL A 267 -16.53 -6.06 23.91
N LEU A 268 -16.57 -4.91 23.21
CA LEU A 268 -16.65 -3.60 23.86
C LEU A 268 -18.02 -3.34 24.45
N ARG A 269 -19.09 -3.72 23.74
CA ARG A 269 -20.45 -3.56 24.25
C ARG A 269 -20.66 -4.31 25.57
N CYS A 270 -19.99 -5.45 25.79
CA CYS A 270 -20.01 -6.17 27.07
C CYS A 270 -19.55 -5.30 28.28
N LEU A 271 -18.68 -4.33 28.02
CA LEU A 271 -18.08 -3.46 29.04
C LEU A 271 -18.92 -2.20 29.34
N CYS A 272 -19.93 -1.91 28.53
CA CYS A 272 -20.76 -0.71 28.67
C CYS A 272 -21.57 -0.74 29.98
N SER A 273 -21.68 0.40 30.67
CA SER A 273 -22.24 0.45 32.03
C SER A 273 -23.73 0.10 32.11
N ASP A 274 -24.51 0.50 31.11
CA ASP A 274 -25.99 0.55 31.20
C ASP A 274 -26.68 -0.73 30.70
N LEU A 275 -25.90 -1.75 30.32
CA LEU A 275 -26.43 -3.03 29.88
C LEU A 275 -26.62 -3.99 31.04
N THR A 276 -27.73 -4.73 31.01
CA THR A 276 -27.92 -5.94 31.81
C THR A 276 -27.39 -7.17 31.06
N GLN A 277 -27.06 -8.23 31.81
CA GLN A 277 -26.62 -9.49 31.20
C GLN A 277 -27.67 -10.06 30.22
N ASP A 278 -28.95 -9.98 30.60
CA ASP A 278 -30.06 -10.49 29.78
C ASP A 278 -30.15 -9.74 28.44
N GLN A 279 -30.11 -8.40 28.48
CA GLN A 279 -30.06 -7.56 27.28
C GLN A 279 -28.83 -7.87 26.43
N PHE A 280 -27.64 -7.95 27.04
CA PHE A 280 -26.41 -8.21 26.32
C PHE A 280 -26.47 -9.55 25.57
N VAL A 281 -26.91 -10.61 26.24
CA VAL A 281 -26.92 -11.98 25.71
C VAL A 281 -28.02 -12.16 24.66
N ASN A 282 -29.24 -11.68 24.92
CA ASN A 282 -30.42 -12.06 24.14
C ASN A 282 -30.78 -11.10 23.01
N GLU A 283 -30.38 -9.83 23.07
CA GLU A 283 -30.76 -8.85 22.03
C GLU A 283 -30.10 -9.17 20.69
N ASP A 284 -30.91 -9.07 19.63
CA ASP A 284 -30.40 -9.09 18.27
C ASP A 284 -29.92 -7.70 17.86
N ARG A 285 -28.81 -7.63 17.12
CA ARG A 285 -28.17 -6.35 16.77
C ARG A 285 -27.67 -6.38 15.33
N PRO A 286 -27.94 -5.35 14.51
CA PRO A 286 -27.40 -5.26 13.17
C PRO A 286 -25.88 -5.25 13.17
N GLY A 287 -25.25 -6.02 12.28
CA GLY A 287 -23.79 -6.04 12.12
C GLY A 287 -23.03 -7.02 13.01
N CYS A 288 -23.72 -7.86 13.80
CA CYS A 288 -23.13 -9.01 14.49
C CYS A 288 -23.95 -10.28 14.27
N SER A 289 -23.50 -11.40 14.82
CA SER A 289 -24.23 -12.66 14.75
C SER A 289 -25.54 -12.59 15.54
N SER A 290 -26.60 -13.17 14.98
CA SER A 290 -27.93 -13.12 15.60
C SER A 290 -28.02 -14.07 16.79
N ALA A 291 -28.64 -13.59 17.87
CA ALA A 291 -28.99 -14.42 19.02
C ALA A 291 -30.19 -15.34 18.75
N VAL A 292 -30.80 -15.25 17.56
CA VAL A 292 -31.97 -16.02 17.13
C VAL A 292 -31.58 -16.93 15.96
N GLY A 293 -32.33 -18.02 15.75
CA GLY A 293 -32.11 -18.95 14.65
C GLY A 293 -31.13 -20.09 14.97
N PRO A 294 -30.65 -20.83 13.96
CA PRO A 294 -29.93 -22.10 14.13
C PRO A 294 -28.66 -22.00 14.98
N GLN A 295 -27.92 -20.88 14.88
CA GLN A 295 -26.70 -20.62 15.66
C GLN A 295 -26.93 -19.76 16.91
N GLY A 296 -28.18 -19.33 17.17
CA GLY A 296 -28.47 -18.39 18.25
C GLY A 296 -28.08 -18.90 19.63
N ALA A 297 -28.18 -20.21 19.89
CA ALA A 297 -27.74 -20.80 21.16
C ALA A 297 -26.22 -20.67 21.37
N LEU A 298 -25.43 -20.88 20.30
CA LEU A 298 -23.97 -20.73 20.35
C LEU A 298 -23.58 -19.26 20.60
N VAL A 299 -24.22 -18.33 19.89
CA VAL A 299 -24.00 -16.87 20.07
C VAL A 299 -24.34 -16.44 21.49
N ARG A 300 -25.49 -16.84 22.03
CA ARG A 300 -25.87 -16.54 23.42
C ARG A 300 -24.88 -17.09 24.43
N SER A 301 -24.40 -18.32 24.22
CA SER A 301 -23.39 -18.93 25.09
C SER A 301 -22.06 -18.18 25.02
N GLY A 302 -21.62 -17.76 23.82
CA GLY A 302 -20.42 -16.96 23.65
C GLY A 302 -20.52 -15.60 24.34
N ARG A 303 -21.66 -14.91 24.19
CA ARG A 303 -21.92 -13.64 24.89
C ARG A 303 -21.97 -13.82 26.40
N ALA A 304 -22.60 -14.88 26.90
CA ALA A 304 -22.62 -15.16 28.34
C ALA A 304 -21.19 -15.37 28.89
N GLU A 305 -20.33 -16.02 28.12
CA GLU A 305 -18.93 -16.24 28.49
C GLU A 305 -18.10 -14.96 28.44
N LEU A 306 -18.28 -14.13 27.40
CA LEU A 306 -17.67 -12.78 27.36
C LEU A 306 -18.09 -11.95 28.57
N TRP A 307 -19.38 -11.98 28.92
CA TRP A 307 -19.91 -11.30 30.10
C TRP A 307 -19.24 -11.78 31.38
N ARG A 308 -19.09 -13.10 31.55
CA ARG A 308 -18.42 -13.71 32.70
C ARG A 308 -16.97 -13.24 32.84
N ILE A 309 -16.24 -13.13 31.73
CA ILE A 309 -14.80 -12.82 31.73
C ILE A 309 -14.53 -11.32 31.87
N LEU A 310 -15.28 -10.49 31.14
CA LEU A 310 -14.97 -9.07 30.94
C LEU A 310 -15.77 -8.13 31.84
N ARG A 311 -16.96 -8.53 32.31
CA ARG A 311 -17.80 -7.63 33.12
C ARG A 311 -17.06 -7.20 34.39
N GLY A 312 -17.12 -5.90 34.67
CA GLY A 312 -16.43 -5.28 35.81
C GLY A 312 -15.17 -4.49 35.40
N GLU A 313 -14.65 -4.71 34.20
CA GLU A 313 -13.61 -3.87 33.62
C GLU A 313 -14.18 -2.53 33.15
N ALA A 314 -13.42 -1.45 33.32
CA ALA A 314 -13.84 -0.11 32.91
C ALA A 314 -13.60 0.12 31.41
N LEU A 315 -14.60 0.66 30.71
CA LEU A 315 -14.47 1.16 29.34
C LEU A 315 -14.58 2.69 29.33
N SER A 316 -13.49 3.35 28.97
CA SER A 316 -13.38 4.81 28.90
C SER A 316 -13.27 5.31 27.47
N LEU A 317 -13.87 6.47 27.20
CA LEU A 317 -13.85 7.16 25.93
C LEU A 317 -12.88 8.34 25.97
N VAL A 318 -12.00 8.42 24.98
CA VAL A 318 -11.29 9.65 24.63
C VAL A 318 -11.90 10.23 23.37
N TYR A 319 -12.59 11.35 23.53
CA TYR A 319 -13.10 12.15 22.42
C TYR A 319 -12.05 13.19 22.02
N VAL A 320 -11.72 13.28 20.72
CA VAL A 320 -10.74 14.24 20.20
C VAL A 320 -11.43 15.29 19.33
N PRO A 321 -11.82 16.45 19.90
CA PRO A 321 -12.34 17.57 19.12
C PRO A 321 -11.35 18.00 18.03
N GLY A 322 -11.88 18.43 16.87
CA GLY A 322 -11.05 18.88 15.74
C GLY A 322 -10.34 17.76 14.97
N GLY A 323 -10.44 16.50 15.39
CA GLY A 323 -10.01 15.36 14.58
C GLY A 323 -10.91 15.14 13.36
N ARG A 324 -10.45 14.33 12.39
CA ARG A 324 -11.23 13.96 11.19
C ARG A 324 -11.17 12.45 10.98
N TYR A 325 -12.34 11.85 10.81
CA TYR A 325 -12.50 10.44 10.47
C TYR A 325 -12.94 10.32 9.00
N ASP A 326 -12.07 9.74 8.16
CA ASP A 326 -12.36 9.50 6.75
C ASP A 326 -12.44 7.98 6.47
N TYR A 327 -13.65 7.43 6.51
CA TYR A 327 -13.88 6.03 6.20
C TYR A 327 -13.79 5.75 4.69
N LEU A 328 -13.07 4.69 4.32
CA LEU A 328 -12.90 4.24 2.94
C LEU A 328 -14.16 3.48 2.47
N THR A 329 -15.20 4.25 2.13
CA THR A 329 -16.52 3.76 1.69
C THR A 329 -16.48 2.99 0.36
N LEU A 330 -17.57 2.32 0.03
CA LEU A 330 -17.80 1.69 -1.28
C LEU A 330 -18.19 2.69 -2.38
N SER A 331 -18.00 4.01 -2.19
CA SER A 331 -18.28 5.01 -3.23
C SER A 331 -17.08 5.15 -4.17
N GLY A 332 -17.28 4.89 -5.46
CA GLY A 332 -16.24 5.05 -6.48
C GLY A 332 -15.80 6.51 -6.59
N ARG A 333 -16.76 7.42 -6.73
CA ARG A 333 -16.53 8.87 -6.72
C ARG A 333 -15.82 9.33 -5.46
N GLY A 334 -16.23 8.86 -4.28
CA GLY A 334 -15.58 9.22 -3.02
C GLY A 334 -14.10 8.80 -3.00
N HIS A 335 -13.77 7.64 -3.54
CA HIS A 335 -12.39 7.19 -3.66
C HIS A 335 -11.57 8.00 -4.69
N VAL A 336 -12.14 8.31 -5.86
CA VAL A 336 -11.49 9.17 -6.87
C VAL A 336 -11.24 10.58 -6.33
N GLU A 337 -12.24 11.18 -5.67
CA GLU A 337 -12.11 12.52 -5.07
C GLU A 337 -11.04 12.52 -3.96
N ARG A 338 -10.99 11.48 -3.12
CA ARG A 338 -9.95 11.32 -2.08
C ARG A 338 -8.54 11.31 -2.66
N LEU A 339 -8.32 10.57 -3.74
CA LEU A 339 -7.00 10.49 -4.37
C LEU A 339 -6.67 11.78 -5.14
N SER A 340 -7.66 12.47 -5.73
CA SER A 340 -7.41 13.63 -6.61
C SER A 340 -7.40 15.00 -5.91
N ARG A 341 -8.16 15.18 -4.83
CA ARG A 341 -8.34 16.50 -4.17
C ARG A 341 -7.51 16.70 -2.91
N ASP A 342 -7.34 15.66 -2.10
CA ASP A 342 -6.72 15.80 -0.77
C ASP A 342 -5.18 15.85 -0.82
N TRP A 343 -4.59 15.69 -2.01
CA TRP A 343 -3.16 15.52 -2.22
C TRP A 343 -2.62 16.50 -3.25
N THR A 344 -1.37 16.93 -3.08
CA THR A 344 -0.71 17.90 -3.96
C THR A 344 0.17 17.28 -5.03
N ASN A 345 0.65 16.05 -4.82
CA ASN A 345 1.62 15.43 -5.73
C ASN A 345 0.94 14.91 -7.00
N LYS A 346 1.30 15.51 -8.15
CA LYS A 346 0.84 15.08 -9.48
C LYS A 346 1.40 13.71 -9.86
N ASN A 347 2.70 13.52 -9.66
CA ASN A 347 3.42 12.28 -9.92
C ASN A 347 3.92 11.71 -8.59
N THR A 348 3.49 10.50 -8.26
CA THR A 348 3.97 9.75 -7.10
C THR A 348 4.60 8.45 -7.62
N LEU A 349 5.91 8.30 -7.47
CA LEU A 349 6.65 7.08 -7.83
C LEU A 349 6.46 6.60 -9.28
N SER A 350 6.01 7.46 -10.19
CA SER A 350 5.70 7.09 -11.57
C SER A 350 6.77 7.60 -12.54
N HIS A 351 6.76 7.07 -13.76
CA HIS A 351 7.45 7.67 -14.90
C HIS A 351 6.41 8.16 -15.90
N ILE A 352 6.55 9.41 -16.33
CA ILE A 352 5.62 10.07 -17.24
C ILE A 352 6.46 10.71 -18.34
N GLU A 353 6.47 10.10 -19.53
CA GLU A 353 7.32 10.58 -20.64
C GLU A 353 6.98 12.02 -21.05
N ARG A 354 5.70 12.43 -20.93
CA ARG A 354 5.24 13.79 -21.22
C ARG A 354 4.40 14.37 -20.09
N GLU A 355 5.08 14.87 -19.06
CA GLU A 355 4.42 15.43 -17.87
C GLU A 355 3.48 16.61 -18.18
N SER A 356 3.72 17.36 -19.25
CA SER A 356 2.86 18.46 -19.72
C SER A 356 1.44 18.02 -20.11
N LEU A 357 1.22 16.72 -20.35
CA LEU A 357 -0.10 16.16 -20.68
C LEU A 357 -0.91 15.76 -19.43
N VAL A 358 -0.34 15.89 -18.24
CA VAL A 358 -1.03 15.62 -16.98
C VAL A 358 -1.50 16.94 -16.37
N GLY A 359 -2.82 17.12 -16.29
CA GLY A 359 -3.44 18.30 -15.68
C GLY A 359 -3.06 18.44 -14.21
N ASP A 360 -3.14 19.67 -13.67
CA ASP A 360 -2.67 19.97 -12.31
C ASP A 360 -3.40 19.20 -11.22
N GLY A 361 -4.69 18.90 -11.42
CA GLY A 361 -5.46 18.03 -10.53
C GLY A 361 -5.47 16.55 -10.94
N GLY A 362 -4.71 16.16 -11.95
CA GLY A 362 -4.53 14.76 -12.35
C GLY A 362 -3.50 14.06 -11.44
N ARG A 363 -3.70 12.77 -11.18
CA ARG A 363 -2.80 11.99 -10.30
C ARG A 363 -2.30 10.74 -11.01
N VAL A 364 -1.00 10.51 -10.94
CA VAL A 364 -0.34 9.32 -11.48
C VAL A 364 0.47 8.67 -10.35
N ILE A 365 0.08 7.47 -9.95
CA ILE A 365 0.59 6.77 -8.76
C ILE A 365 1.20 5.44 -9.18
N ASN A 366 2.49 5.22 -8.88
CA ASN A 366 3.22 4.00 -9.17
C ASN A 366 2.91 3.41 -10.58
N SER A 367 3.04 4.24 -11.62
CA SER A 367 2.66 3.92 -12.99
C SER A 367 3.74 4.32 -14.01
N VAL A 368 3.61 3.83 -15.24
CA VAL A 368 4.51 4.12 -16.36
C VAL A 368 3.65 4.59 -17.52
N LEU A 369 3.78 5.86 -17.92
CA LEU A 369 3.05 6.45 -19.04
C LEU A 369 4.02 6.78 -20.18
N GLU A 370 3.90 6.04 -21.29
CA GLU A 370 4.74 6.18 -22.48
C GLU A 370 3.92 6.81 -23.63
N GLY A 371 4.52 7.73 -24.39
CA GLY A 371 3.89 8.50 -25.46
C GLY A 371 2.81 9.49 -24.99
N ASP A 372 1.83 9.74 -25.86
CA ASP A 372 0.80 10.77 -25.71
C ASP A 372 -0.34 10.30 -24.78
N VAL A 373 -0.08 10.22 -23.48
CA VAL A 373 -1.10 9.91 -22.46
C VAL A 373 -1.52 11.19 -21.73
N THR A 374 -2.73 11.66 -22.01
CA THR A 374 -3.31 12.84 -21.35
C THR A 374 -4.13 12.42 -20.14
N VAL A 375 -3.89 13.04 -18.99
CA VAL A 375 -4.64 12.78 -17.74
C VAL A 375 -5.30 14.06 -17.27
N ALA A 376 -6.63 14.11 -17.29
CA ALA A 376 -7.38 15.30 -16.92
C ALA A 376 -7.32 15.60 -15.41
N THR A 377 -7.63 16.85 -15.05
CA THR A 377 -7.86 17.24 -13.66
C THR A 377 -9.00 16.41 -13.06
N GLY A 378 -8.79 15.84 -11.87
CA GLY A 378 -9.77 14.96 -11.22
C GLY A 378 -9.72 13.51 -11.68
N ALA A 379 -8.81 13.16 -12.60
CA ALA A 379 -8.57 11.78 -13.03
C ALA A 379 -7.40 11.16 -12.25
N VAL A 380 -7.44 9.85 -12.07
CA VAL A 380 -6.42 9.08 -11.35
C VAL A 380 -5.97 7.89 -12.18
N VAL A 381 -4.66 7.72 -12.34
CA VAL A 381 -4.04 6.54 -12.93
C VAL A 381 -3.13 5.92 -11.87
N GLN A 382 -3.37 4.67 -11.50
CA GLN A 382 -2.56 3.97 -10.51
C GLN A 382 -2.18 2.57 -10.96
N HIS A 383 -0.97 2.14 -10.65
CA HIS A 383 -0.51 0.77 -10.95
C HIS A 383 -0.71 0.38 -12.43
N CYS A 384 -0.55 1.32 -13.35
CA CYS A 384 -0.73 1.09 -14.78
C CYS A 384 0.58 1.21 -15.57
N HIS A 385 0.70 0.47 -16.66
CA HIS A 385 1.65 0.75 -17.74
C HIS A 385 0.87 1.12 -19.00
N LEU A 386 0.79 2.41 -19.32
CA LEU A 386 -0.05 2.89 -20.42
C LEU A 386 0.78 3.43 -21.59
N GLN A 387 0.28 3.23 -22.81
CA GLN A 387 0.87 3.71 -24.06
C GLN A 387 -0.10 4.61 -24.82
N GLY A 388 0.34 5.84 -25.11
CA GLY A 388 -0.40 6.79 -25.92
C GLY A 388 -0.48 6.41 -27.42
N PRO A 389 -1.41 7.01 -28.19
CA PRO A 389 -2.29 8.09 -27.76
C PRO A 389 -3.51 7.60 -26.94
N LEU A 390 -3.71 8.20 -25.76
CA LEU A 390 -4.79 7.90 -24.81
C LEU A 390 -5.19 9.17 -24.04
N VAL A 391 -6.48 9.37 -23.82
CA VAL A 391 -6.99 10.47 -22.98
C VAL A 391 -7.79 9.87 -21.82
N VAL A 392 -7.40 10.20 -20.60
CA VAL A 392 -8.08 9.82 -19.35
C VAL A 392 -8.91 11.03 -18.88
N PRO A 393 -10.24 10.99 -19.01
CA PRO A 393 -11.12 12.11 -18.69
C PRO A 393 -11.29 12.33 -17.18
N THR A 394 -11.98 13.41 -16.81
CA THR A 394 -12.20 13.79 -15.41
C THR A 394 -13.04 12.74 -14.67
N GLY A 395 -12.79 12.56 -13.38
CA GLY A 395 -13.52 11.61 -12.54
C GLY A 395 -13.19 10.13 -12.81
N CYS A 396 -12.31 9.83 -13.76
CA CYS A 396 -11.93 8.47 -14.10
C CYS A 396 -10.85 7.91 -13.17
N LEU A 397 -10.88 6.60 -12.94
CA LEU A 397 -9.83 5.83 -12.30
C LEU A 397 -9.40 4.68 -13.20
N LEU A 398 -8.13 4.64 -13.58
CA LEU A 398 -7.52 3.49 -14.25
C LEU A 398 -6.55 2.81 -13.28
N SER A 399 -6.79 1.53 -12.98
CA SER A 399 -5.97 0.78 -12.03
C SER A 399 -5.50 -0.57 -12.58
N GLY A 400 -4.22 -0.92 -12.41
CA GLY A 400 -3.74 -2.28 -12.68
C GLY A 400 -3.65 -2.67 -14.16
N LEU A 401 -3.74 -1.71 -15.08
CA LEU A 401 -3.79 -1.94 -16.53
C LEU A 401 -2.38 -2.06 -17.13
N ASP A 402 -2.25 -2.83 -18.19
CA ASP A 402 -0.98 -3.05 -18.89
C ASP A 402 -0.91 -2.33 -20.25
N LEU A 403 0.26 -2.47 -20.90
CA LEU A 403 0.55 -1.82 -22.18
C LEU A 403 -0.46 -2.21 -23.27
N MET A 404 -0.91 -3.46 -23.25
CA MET A 404 -1.82 -4.02 -24.25
C MET A 404 -3.22 -3.39 -24.12
N THR A 405 -3.66 -3.21 -22.87
CA THR A 405 -4.95 -2.61 -22.52
C THR A 405 -5.14 -1.21 -23.11
N SER A 406 -4.05 -0.43 -23.25
CA SER A 406 -4.09 0.95 -23.74
C SER A 406 -4.74 1.10 -25.12
N ARG A 407 -4.66 0.06 -25.97
CA ARG A 407 -5.24 0.08 -27.32
C ARG A 407 -6.77 -0.01 -27.29
N CYS A 408 -7.31 -0.65 -26.28
CA CYS A 408 -8.73 -0.99 -26.15
C CYS A 408 -9.54 0.12 -25.48
N ILE A 409 -8.89 0.94 -24.65
CA ILE A 409 -9.55 2.01 -23.86
C ILE A 409 -9.36 3.42 -24.43
N ARG A 410 -9.13 3.57 -25.74
CA ARG A 410 -8.85 4.89 -26.35
C ARG A 410 -9.99 5.91 -26.24
N GLN A 411 -11.22 5.45 -26.03
CA GLN A 411 -12.41 6.29 -25.94
C GLN A 411 -13.07 6.08 -24.58
N LEU A 412 -12.58 6.81 -23.58
CA LEU A 412 -13.19 6.88 -22.27
C LEU A 412 -14.15 8.06 -22.20
N VAL A 413 -15.19 7.91 -21.37
CA VAL A 413 -16.07 8.99 -20.95
C VAL A 413 -15.79 9.33 -19.49
N ASP A 414 -16.25 10.50 -19.04
CA ASP A 414 -16.07 10.97 -17.67
C ASP A 414 -16.64 9.98 -16.64
N ASP A 415 -16.08 10.03 -15.42
CA ASP A 415 -16.56 9.29 -14.25
C ASP A 415 -16.59 7.77 -14.44
N ILE A 416 -15.63 7.18 -15.17
CA ILE A 416 -15.50 5.73 -15.36
C ILE A 416 -14.29 5.17 -14.61
N ILE A 417 -14.51 4.05 -13.94
CA ILE A 417 -13.48 3.29 -13.22
C ILE A 417 -13.22 1.99 -13.99
N ILE A 418 -11.96 1.74 -14.37
CA ILE A 418 -11.51 0.49 -14.99
C ILE A 418 -10.37 -0.08 -14.17
N GLN A 419 -10.49 -1.36 -13.83
CA GLN A 419 -9.49 -2.06 -13.02
C GLN A 419 -9.11 -3.39 -13.66
N GLY A 420 -7.82 -3.70 -13.70
CA GLY A 420 -7.30 -5.03 -14.01
C GLY A 420 -7.03 -5.82 -12.73
N HIS A 421 -7.44 -7.08 -12.71
CA HIS A 421 -7.29 -8.00 -11.58
C HIS A 421 -6.60 -9.28 -12.03
N ARG A 422 -5.48 -9.62 -11.37
CA ARG A 422 -4.74 -10.87 -11.56
C ARG A 422 -5.38 -11.94 -10.72
N MET A 423 -5.95 -12.93 -11.39
CA MET A 423 -6.70 -14.02 -10.77
C MET A 423 -5.98 -15.36 -11.00
N GLU A 424 -6.06 -16.22 -10.00
CA GLU A 424 -5.61 -17.61 -10.11
C GLU A 424 -6.81 -18.55 -9.97
N LEU A 425 -7.11 -19.30 -11.03
CA LEU A 425 -8.18 -20.29 -11.06
C LEU A 425 -7.58 -21.69 -11.27
N GLY A 426 -7.31 -22.38 -10.17
CA GLY A 426 -6.50 -23.60 -10.22
C GLY A 426 -5.09 -23.27 -10.67
N GLU A 427 -4.64 -23.85 -11.79
CA GLU A 427 -3.32 -23.54 -12.39
C GLU A 427 -3.37 -22.40 -13.41
N LEU A 428 -4.57 -21.90 -13.75
CA LEU A 428 -4.74 -20.84 -14.74
C LEU A 428 -4.50 -19.47 -14.11
N ARG A 429 -3.57 -18.71 -14.68
CA ARG A 429 -3.36 -17.29 -14.37
C ARG A 429 -4.05 -16.42 -15.41
N LEU A 430 -4.95 -15.57 -14.95
CA LEU A 430 -5.82 -14.77 -15.80
C LEU A 430 -5.78 -13.30 -15.38
N ASN A 431 -5.82 -12.40 -16.36
CA ASN A 431 -6.10 -10.99 -16.12
C ASN A 431 -7.57 -10.74 -16.45
N VAL A 432 -8.34 -10.32 -15.45
CA VAL A 432 -9.77 -10.02 -15.59
C VAL A 432 -9.97 -8.53 -15.38
N PHE A 433 -10.80 -7.92 -16.22
CA PHE A 433 -11.05 -6.48 -16.15
C PHE A 433 -12.45 -6.20 -15.64
N THR A 434 -12.57 -5.20 -14.78
CA THR A 434 -13.85 -4.66 -14.32
C THR A 434 -14.02 -3.23 -14.79
N VAL A 435 -15.26 -2.84 -15.05
CA VAL A 435 -15.65 -1.48 -15.40
C VAL A 435 -16.88 -1.10 -14.59
N THR A 436 -16.87 0.07 -13.96
CA THR A 436 -18.03 0.66 -13.27
C THR A 436 -18.05 2.16 -13.49
N GLY A 437 -19.22 2.78 -13.33
CA GLY A 437 -19.32 4.23 -13.18
C GLY A 437 -18.95 4.66 -11.76
N ALA A 438 -18.28 5.79 -11.61
CA ALA A 438 -17.91 6.35 -10.31
C ALA A 438 -19.14 6.72 -9.45
N LEU A 439 -20.30 6.94 -10.08
CA LEU A 439 -21.56 7.25 -9.42
C LEU A 439 -22.40 6.00 -9.10
N ASP A 440 -21.98 4.81 -9.53
CA ASP A 440 -22.74 3.59 -9.35
C ASP A 440 -22.78 3.16 -7.87
N ARG A 441 -23.99 2.88 -7.37
CA ARG A 441 -24.21 2.37 -6.01
C ARG A 441 -24.14 0.84 -6.00
N LEU A 442 -23.00 0.31 -5.57
CA LEU A 442 -22.66 -1.11 -5.73
C LEU A 442 -23.65 -2.11 -5.08
N GLU A 443 -24.18 -1.78 -3.90
CA GLU A 443 -24.98 -2.71 -3.08
C GLU A 443 -26.50 -2.53 -3.19
N VAL A 444 -26.95 -1.46 -3.86
CA VAL A 444 -28.37 -1.12 -3.99
C VAL A 444 -29.03 -2.06 -5.00
N SER A 445 -30.28 -2.48 -4.72
CA SER A 445 -31.06 -3.31 -5.65
C SER A 445 -31.20 -2.63 -7.00
N PHE A 446 -31.12 -3.39 -8.10
CA PHE A 446 -31.25 -2.86 -9.46
C PHE A 446 -32.65 -2.30 -9.76
N ASP A 447 -33.67 -2.69 -8.99
CA ASP A 447 -35.05 -2.15 -9.06
C ASP A 447 -35.17 -0.73 -8.46
N ASP A 448 -34.18 -0.29 -7.68
CA ASP A 448 -34.15 1.05 -7.08
C ASP A 448 -33.84 2.11 -8.14
N SER A 449 -34.53 3.26 -8.07
CA SER A 449 -34.35 4.36 -9.03
C SER A 449 -32.96 5.01 -8.98
N THR A 450 -32.23 4.83 -7.88
CA THR A 450 -30.85 5.31 -7.69
C THR A 450 -29.78 4.30 -8.11
N SER A 451 -30.19 3.11 -8.57
CA SER A 451 -29.27 2.08 -9.04
C SER A 451 -28.89 2.31 -10.50
N SER A 452 -27.59 2.19 -10.79
CA SER A 452 -27.03 2.42 -12.11
C SER A 452 -25.89 1.45 -12.41
N PHE A 453 -25.57 1.34 -13.69
CA PHE A 453 -24.33 0.72 -14.18
C PHE A 453 -23.74 1.60 -15.27
N LEU A 454 -22.44 1.92 -15.15
CA LEU A 454 -21.73 2.87 -16.02
C LEU A 454 -22.38 4.27 -15.99
N ASN A 455 -22.80 4.71 -14.80
CA ASN A 455 -23.51 5.96 -14.55
C ASN A 455 -24.85 6.09 -15.31
N GLN A 456 -25.40 4.98 -15.79
CA GLN A 456 -26.65 4.93 -16.55
C GLN A 456 -27.67 4.04 -15.85
N SER A 457 -28.96 4.34 -15.99
CA SER A 457 -30.00 3.48 -15.44
C SER A 457 -29.92 2.09 -16.04
N TRP A 458 -30.24 1.07 -15.23
CA TRP A 458 -30.32 -0.32 -15.71
C TRP A 458 -31.25 -0.48 -16.92
N SER A 459 -32.38 0.23 -16.94
CA SER A 459 -33.33 0.21 -18.06
C SER A 459 -32.70 0.69 -19.38
N PHE A 460 -31.93 1.77 -19.34
CA PHE A 460 -31.20 2.26 -20.51
C PHE A 460 -30.11 1.28 -20.93
N PHE A 461 -29.36 0.75 -19.96
CA PHE A 461 -28.31 -0.23 -20.20
C PHE A 461 -28.85 -1.50 -20.89
N PHE A 462 -29.96 -2.07 -20.40
CA PHE A 462 -30.60 -3.23 -21.01
C PHE A 462 -31.12 -2.92 -22.41
N GLY A 463 -31.77 -1.77 -22.60
CA GLY A 463 -32.27 -1.34 -23.91
C GLY A 463 -31.16 -1.17 -24.94
N ARG A 464 -30.02 -0.61 -24.52
CA ARG A 464 -28.85 -0.38 -25.39
C ARG A 464 -28.10 -1.67 -25.73
N THR A 465 -27.92 -2.56 -24.77
CA THR A 465 -27.08 -3.76 -24.92
C THR A 465 -27.83 -5.00 -25.37
N GLY A 466 -29.15 -5.07 -25.14
CA GLY A 466 -29.97 -6.27 -25.34
C GLY A 466 -29.79 -7.36 -24.27
N ILE A 467 -29.04 -7.08 -23.20
CA ILE A 467 -28.90 -7.97 -22.03
C ILE A 467 -30.22 -8.03 -21.28
N GLN A 468 -30.64 -9.23 -20.88
CA GLN A 468 -31.78 -9.43 -20.00
C GLN A 468 -31.35 -9.52 -18.54
N PRO A 469 -32.17 -9.02 -17.58
CA PRO A 469 -31.85 -9.10 -16.15
C PRO A 469 -31.55 -10.52 -15.66
N GLU A 470 -32.23 -11.53 -16.19
CA GLU A 470 -32.08 -12.94 -15.82
C GLU A 470 -30.71 -13.51 -16.22
N GLU A 471 -29.98 -12.84 -17.11
CA GLU A 471 -28.62 -13.23 -17.52
C GLU A 471 -27.52 -12.77 -16.55
N LEU A 472 -27.85 -11.89 -15.59
CA LEU A 472 -26.89 -11.26 -14.69
C LEU A 472 -26.88 -11.86 -13.29
N TRP A 473 -28.04 -12.24 -12.75
CA TRP A 473 -28.15 -12.69 -11.36
C TRP A 473 -28.67 -14.12 -11.27
N VAL A 474 -28.15 -14.86 -10.29
CA VAL A 474 -28.68 -16.18 -9.93
C VAL A 474 -30.07 -16.01 -9.30
N ARG A 475 -31.00 -16.92 -9.61
CA ARG A 475 -32.37 -16.89 -9.05
C ARG A 475 -32.33 -16.95 -7.52
N GLY A 476 -33.00 -16.00 -6.86
CA GLY A 476 -33.06 -15.90 -5.41
C GLY A 476 -31.85 -15.20 -4.76
N GLY A 477 -30.84 -14.79 -5.54
CA GLY A 477 -29.71 -13.98 -5.06
C GLY A 477 -30.05 -12.49 -4.92
N ARG A 478 -29.13 -11.70 -4.35
CA ARG A 478 -29.31 -10.25 -4.29
C ARG A 478 -29.11 -9.67 -5.69
N ARG A 479 -30.06 -8.87 -6.15
CA ARG A 479 -30.01 -8.27 -7.48
C ARG A 479 -29.38 -6.88 -7.42
N CYS A 480 -28.10 -6.80 -7.05
CA CYS A 480 -27.33 -5.55 -7.02
C CYS A 480 -26.09 -5.63 -7.93
N LEU A 481 -25.42 -4.51 -8.17
CA LEU A 481 -24.24 -4.47 -9.04
C LEU A 481 -23.09 -5.35 -8.52
N MET A 482 -22.89 -5.45 -7.20
CA MET A 482 -21.89 -6.34 -6.59
C MET A 482 -22.04 -7.80 -7.01
N GLU A 483 -23.28 -8.28 -7.20
CA GLU A 483 -23.60 -9.68 -7.51
C GLU A 483 -23.95 -9.90 -9.00
N ALA A 484 -23.95 -8.84 -9.82
CA ALA A 484 -24.24 -8.95 -11.25
C ALA A 484 -23.06 -9.56 -12.01
N ARG A 485 -23.25 -10.70 -12.67
CA ARG A 485 -22.22 -11.39 -13.48
C ARG A 485 -21.96 -10.71 -14.81
N LEU A 486 -21.26 -9.59 -14.74
CA LEU A 486 -20.97 -8.69 -15.85
C LEU A 486 -19.63 -8.93 -16.52
N PHE A 487 -18.64 -9.44 -15.78
CA PHE A 487 -17.23 -9.39 -16.19
C PHE A 487 -16.79 -10.71 -16.83
N PRO A 488 -16.50 -10.74 -18.14
CA PRO A 488 -16.03 -11.94 -18.83
C PRO A 488 -14.64 -12.37 -18.35
N VAL A 489 -14.44 -13.68 -18.20
CA VAL A 489 -13.18 -14.26 -17.72
C VAL A 489 -12.60 -15.25 -18.71
N LEU A 490 -13.42 -16.21 -19.18
CA LEU A 490 -12.99 -17.26 -20.12
C LEU A 490 -14.02 -17.45 -21.22
N SER A 491 -13.56 -17.54 -22.47
CA SER A 491 -14.35 -17.94 -23.63
C SER A 491 -14.05 -19.39 -24.01
N PRO A 492 -15.05 -20.26 -24.20
CA PRO A 492 -14.85 -21.67 -24.54
C PRO A 492 -13.98 -21.94 -25.77
N ARG A 493 -13.98 -21.01 -26.75
CA ARG A 493 -13.23 -21.15 -28.01
C ARG A 493 -12.03 -20.21 -28.12
N GLY A 494 -11.89 -19.26 -27.18
CA GLY A 494 -10.88 -18.20 -27.23
C GLY A 494 -9.91 -18.15 -26.05
N GLY A 495 -10.13 -18.96 -25.01
CA GLY A 495 -9.31 -18.92 -23.79
C GLY A 495 -9.63 -17.71 -22.93
N ALA A 496 -8.62 -17.12 -22.28
CA ALA A 496 -8.78 -15.92 -21.46
C ALA A 496 -9.43 -14.78 -22.27
N VAL A 497 -10.47 -14.16 -21.72
CA VAL A 497 -11.11 -13.02 -22.37
C VAL A 497 -10.26 -11.79 -22.11
N GLY A 498 -9.44 -11.42 -23.10
CA GLY A 498 -8.66 -10.18 -23.08
C GLY A 498 -9.52 -8.92 -23.14
N GLU A 499 -8.90 -7.75 -23.10
CA GLU A 499 -9.58 -6.48 -22.82
C GLU A 499 -10.63 -6.09 -23.86
N GLU A 500 -10.36 -6.37 -25.14
CA GLU A 500 -11.25 -6.13 -26.29
C GLU A 500 -12.54 -6.97 -26.22
N GLY A 501 -12.42 -8.22 -25.76
CA GLY A 501 -13.56 -9.13 -25.56
C GLY A 501 -14.25 -8.98 -24.21
N GLY A 502 -13.61 -8.27 -23.27
CA GLY A 502 -14.02 -8.11 -21.89
C GLY A 502 -14.94 -6.93 -21.67
N VAL A 503 -14.39 -5.80 -21.22
CA VAL A 503 -15.16 -4.66 -20.71
C VAL A 503 -15.35 -3.52 -21.71
N CYS A 504 -14.53 -3.43 -22.76
CA CYS A 504 -14.59 -2.31 -23.69
C CYS A 504 -15.92 -2.23 -24.45
N TRP A 505 -16.50 -3.39 -24.79
CA TRP A 505 -17.79 -3.44 -25.48
C TRP A 505 -18.96 -2.94 -24.60
N LEU A 506 -18.88 -3.12 -23.27
CA LEU A 506 -19.89 -2.64 -22.32
C LEU A 506 -19.97 -1.11 -22.33
N MET A 507 -18.85 -0.42 -22.62
CA MET A 507 -18.79 1.03 -22.72
C MET A 507 -19.30 1.52 -24.09
N ALA A 508 -18.80 0.96 -25.20
CA ALA A 508 -18.98 1.52 -26.54
C ALA A 508 -20.31 1.14 -27.25
N GLY A 509 -21.04 0.13 -26.80
CA GLY A 509 -22.41 -0.15 -27.24
C GLY A 509 -22.65 -0.50 -28.73
N ALA A 510 -21.63 -0.71 -29.57
CA ALA A 510 -21.82 -0.96 -31.00
C ALA A 510 -21.19 -2.28 -31.50
N GLY A 511 -22.05 -3.20 -31.95
CA GLY A 511 -21.76 -4.25 -32.94
C GLY A 511 -20.95 -5.49 -32.49
N GLY A 512 -21.61 -6.65 -32.40
CA GLY A 512 -20.96 -7.98 -32.42
C GLY A 512 -20.43 -8.54 -31.08
N GLY A 513 -20.30 -7.71 -30.04
CA GLY A 513 -19.77 -8.13 -28.73
C GLY A 513 -20.70 -8.99 -27.88
N LEU A 514 -22.02 -8.79 -27.96
CA LEU A 514 -23.01 -9.46 -27.10
C LEU A 514 -22.96 -10.99 -27.21
N GLY A 515 -22.76 -11.53 -28.42
CA GLY A 515 -22.62 -12.98 -28.62
C GLY A 515 -21.43 -13.55 -27.87
N ARG A 516 -20.25 -12.93 -28.02
CA ARG A 516 -19.03 -13.33 -27.29
C ARG A 516 -19.18 -13.18 -25.78
N TRP A 517 -19.84 -12.11 -25.33
CA TRP A 517 -20.08 -11.87 -23.91
C TRP A 517 -21.03 -12.93 -23.30
N ARG A 518 -22.08 -13.34 -24.02
CA ARG A 518 -23.00 -14.40 -23.59
C ARG A 518 -22.32 -15.77 -23.55
N GLU A 519 -21.43 -16.05 -24.51
CA GLU A 519 -20.65 -17.29 -24.55
C GLU A 519 -19.57 -17.37 -23.47
N ALA A 520 -19.10 -16.23 -22.97
CA ALA A 520 -18.06 -16.18 -21.95
C ALA A 520 -18.60 -16.61 -20.58
N TRP A 521 -17.75 -17.33 -19.84
CA TRP A 521 -17.91 -17.47 -18.40
C TRP A 521 -17.64 -16.12 -17.74
N ARG A 522 -18.59 -15.68 -16.92
CA ARG A 522 -18.64 -14.35 -16.32
C ARG A 522 -18.66 -14.43 -14.81
N LEU A 523 -18.02 -13.45 -14.18
CA LEU A 523 -18.03 -13.25 -12.74
C LEU A 523 -18.70 -11.93 -12.39
N SER A 524 -19.20 -11.87 -11.17
CA SER A 524 -19.62 -10.65 -10.50
C SER A 524 -18.45 -9.92 -9.86
N LEU A 525 -18.63 -8.64 -9.51
CA LEU A 525 -17.58 -7.87 -8.84
C LEU A 525 -17.14 -8.54 -7.54
N LYS A 526 -18.10 -9.04 -6.76
CA LYS A 526 -17.85 -9.78 -5.53
C LYS A 526 -16.99 -11.03 -5.77
N GLU A 527 -17.31 -11.81 -6.80
CA GLU A 527 -16.54 -13.00 -7.17
C GLU A 527 -15.13 -12.63 -7.64
N VAL A 528 -14.98 -11.57 -8.45
CA VAL A 528 -13.67 -11.07 -8.89
C VAL A 528 -12.79 -10.70 -7.70
N LEU A 529 -13.31 -9.91 -6.74
CA LEU A 529 -12.55 -9.52 -5.54
C LEU A 529 -12.10 -10.73 -4.72
N SER A 530 -12.99 -11.72 -4.53
CA SER A 530 -12.69 -12.93 -3.76
C SER A 530 -11.68 -13.87 -4.42
N LEU A 531 -11.50 -13.78 -5.74
CA LEU A 531 -10.61 -14.65 -6.52
C LEU A 531 -9.35 -13.92 -7.00
N THR A 532 -9.18 -12.66 -6.62
CA THR A 532 -8.01 -11.87 -6.98
C THR A 532 -6.82 -12.32 -6.15
N CYS A 533 -5.74 -12.72 -6.83
CA CYS A 533 -4.50 -13.12 -6.17
C CYS A 533 -3.73 -11.87 -5.72
N GLN A 534 -3.82 -11.58 -4.42
CA GLN A 534 -3.22 -10.38 -3.85
C GLN A 534 -1.69 -10.35 -3.95
N GLU A 535 -1.05 -11.53 -3.93
CA GLU A 535 0.39 -11.64 -4.15
C GLU A 535 0.77 -11.20 -5.58
N ALA A 536 0.03 -11.65 -6.59
CA ALA A 536 0.28 -11.26 -7.98
C ALA A 536 0.05 -9.76 -8.20
N GLU A 537 -0.95 -9.18 -7.55
CA GLU A 537 -1.20 -7.74 -7.57
C GLU A 537 -0.07 -6.94 -6.91
N LEU A 538 0.38 -7.32 -5.71
CA LEU A 538 1.51 -6.65 -5.06
C LEU A 538 2.81 -6.78 -5.85
N ARG A 539 3.06 -7.95 -6.46
CA ARG A 539 4.21 -8.17 -7.33
C ARG A 539 4.17 -7.27 -8.56
N TRP A 540 3.00 -7.11 -9.20
CA TRP A 540 2.84 -6.17 -10.31
C TRP A 540 3.14 -4.72 -9.90
N ARG A 541 2.63 -4.30 -8.74
CA ARG A 541 2.91 -2.96 -8.21
C ARG A 541 4.41 -2.77 -7.96
N GLU A 542 5.10 -3.79 -7.45
CA GLU A 542 6.55 -3.79 -7.23
C GLU A 542 7.32 -3.70 -8.56
N GLU A 543 6.94 -4.49 -9.57
CA GLU A 543 7.53 -4.45 -10.91
C GLU A 543 7.42 -3.06 -11.55
N LEU A 544 6.25 -2.41 -11.44
CA LEU A 544 6.02 -1.05 -11.93
C LEU A 544 6.85 -0.02 -11.18
N LEU A 545 6.97 -0.13 -9.86
CA LEU A 545 7.77 0.77 -9.04
C LEU A 545 9.22 0.80 -9.53
N PHE A 546 9.79 -0.38 -9.78
CA PHE A 546 11.16 -0.52 -10.25
C PHE A 546 11.33 -0.17 -11.73
N LEU A 547 10.34 -0.47 -12.58
CA LEU A 547 10.37 -0.02 -13.97
C LEU A 547 10.34 1.51 -14.06
N GLY A 548 9.39 2.15 -13.38
CA GLY A 548 9.27 3.60 -13.30
C GLY A 548 10.52 4.25 -12.69
N GLY A 549 11.05 3.68 -11.60
CA GLY A 549 12.31 4.13 -10.99
C GLY A 549 13.49 4.11 -11.94
N ARG A 550 13.69 3.01 -12.68
CA ARG A 550 14.78 2.92 -13.67
C ARG A 550 14.61 3.91 -14.83
N ARG A 551 13.37 4.18 -15.25
CA ARG A 551 13.09 5.20 -16.28
C ARG A 551 13.42 6.60 -15.77
N ARG A 552 13.00 6.96 -14.54
CA ARG A 552 13.38 8.22 -13.89
C ARG A 552 14.89 8.36 -13.79
N VAL A 553 15.60 7.36 -13.27
CA VAL A 553 17.08 7.37 -13.18
C VAL A 553 17.71 7.68 -14.55
N ARG A 554 17.18 7.11 -15.63
CA ARG A 554 17.66 7.40 -17.00
C ARG A 554 17.41 8.85 -17.41
N GLU A 555 16.25 9.41 -17.10
CA GLU A 555 15.89 10.78 -17.43
C GLU A 555 16.72 11.78 -16.64
N GLU A 556 16.83 11.60 -15.32
CA GLU A 556 17.59 12.49 -14.44
C GLU A 556 19.08 12.54 -14.84
N LEU A 557 19.71 11.37 -15.07
CA LEU A 557 21.11 11.28 -15.48
C LEU A 557 21.36 11.87 -16.88
N ARG A 558 20.44 11.69 -17.83
CA ARG A 558 20.57 12.27 -19.18
C ARG A 558 20.28 13.77 -19.19
N GLY A 559 19.33 14.20 -18.37
CA GLY A 559 18.94 15.60 -18.19
C GLY A 559 19.94 16.40 -17.35
N ARG A 560 20.88 15.73 -16.66
CA ARG A 560 21.84 16.32 -15.72
C ARG A 560 21.13 17.11 -14.61
N SER A 561 20.03 16.57 -14.11
CA SER A 561 19.34 17.19 -12.98
C SER A 561 20.10 16.94 -11.68
N HIS A 562 19.77 17.71 -10.64
CA HIS A 562 20.39 17.60 -9.32
C HIS A 562 19.52 16.81 -8.32
N VAL A 563 18.73 15.84 -8.79
CA VAL A 563 17.85 15.03 -7.94
C VAL A 563 18.66 13.92 -7.26
N CYS A 564 18.43 13.71 -5.96
CA CYS A 564 19.07 12.62 -5.23
C CYS A 564 18.48 11.26 -5.64
N LEU A 565 19.27 10.42 -6.31
CA LEU A 565 18.87 9.08 -6.76
C LEU A 565 19.05 7.99 -5.70
N LEU A 566 19.72 8.29 -4.59
CA LEU A 566 20.05 7.32 -3.54
C LEU A 566 18.80 6.62 -2.94
N PRO A 567 17.67 7.30 -2.68
CA PRO A 567 16.45 6.62 -2.22
C PRO A 567 15.93 5.58 -3.22
N CYS A 568 16.02 5.85 -4.52
CA CYS A 568 15.65 4.91 -5.58
C CYS A 568 16.62 3.72 -5.65
N PHE A 569 17.93 3.96 -5.47
CA PHE A 569 18.93 2.90 -5.47
C PHE A 569 18.76 1.97 -4.28
N ARG A 570 18.54 2.53 -3.08
CA ARG A 570 18.24 1.73 -1.87
C ARG A 570 16.98 0.90 -2.07
N ALA A 571 15.93 1.46 -2.66
CA ALA A 571 14.71 0.73 -2.96
C ALA A 571 14.97 -0.45 -3.90
N ALA A 572 15.74 -0.23 -4.98
CA ALA A 572 16.09 -1.29 -5.92
C ALA A 572 16.93 -2.40 -5.27
N VAL A 573 17.90 -2.07 -4.40
CA VAL A 573 18.72 -3.07 -3.69
C VAL A 573 17.86 -3.87 -2.71
N GLN A 574 17.02 -3.21 -1.91
CA GLN A 574 16.13 -3.90 -0.96
C GLN A 574 15.10 -4.80 -1.68
N GLY A 575 14.63 -4.40 -2.86
CA GLY A 575 13.73 -5.19 -3.69
C GLY A 575 14.41 -6.23 -4.59
N GLY A 576 15.71 -6.45 -4.47
CA GLY A 576 16.43 -7.43 -5.30
C GLY A 576 16.56 -7.05 -6.78
N GLN A 577 16.35 -5.79 -7.14
CA GLN A 577 16.41 -5.24 -8.50
C GLN A 577 17.74 -4.53 -8.84
N GLN A 578 18.76 -4.67 -8.01
CA GLN A 578 20.08 -4.07 -8.23
C GLN A 578 20.69 -4.43 -9.59
N GLY A 579 20.51 -5.66 -10.07
CA GLY A 579 21.04 -6.07 -11.38
C GLY A 579 20.41 -5.31 -12.54
N ALA A 580 19.07 -5.17 -12.53
CA ALA A 580 18.32 -4.44 -13.55
C ALA A 580 18.61 -2.92 -13.52
N LEU A 581 18.88 -2.38 -12.33
CA LEU A 581 19.35 -1.00 -12.14
C LEU A 581 20.76 -0.82 -12.70
N LEU A 582 21.72 -1.69 -12.37
CA LEU A 582 23.09 -1.63 -12.87
C LEU A 582 23.14 -1.71 -14.40
N GLN A 583 22.38 -2.61 -15.01
CA GLN A 583 22.25 -2.68 -16.48
C GLN A 583 21.71 -1.37 -17.09
N THR A 584 20.83 -0.67 -16.36
CA THR A 584 20.31 0.63 -16.79
C THR A 584 21.40 1.69 -16.74
N LEU A 585 22.20 1.73 -15.66
CA LEU A 585 23.35 2.62 -15.51
C LEU A 585 24.42 2.34 -16.58
N ASP A 586 24.75 1.07 -16.83
CA ASP A 586 25.69 0.66 -17.88
C ASP A 586 25.20 1.14 -19.27
N SER A 587 23.90 0.97 -19.55
CA SER A 587 23.30 1.45 -20.80
C SER A 587 23.32 2.98 -20.94
N ILE A 588 23.28 3.73 -19.84
CA ILE A 588 23.39 5.19 -19.84
C ILE A 588 24.85 5.58 -20.09
N ALA A 589 25.78 4.99 -19.34
CA ALA A 589 27.22 5.25 -19.44
C ALA A 589 27.80 4.88 -20.81
N ALA A 590 27.31 3.81 -21.46
CA ALA A 590 27.74 3.43 -22.81
C ALA A 590 27.31 4.40 -23.93
N GLY A 591 26.43 5.36 -23.63
CA GLY A 591 25.92 6.37 -24.58
C GLY A 591 24.95 5.83 -25.63
N SER A 592 24.02 6.67 -26.09
CA SER A 592 23.24 6.43 -27.32
C SER A 592 24.09 6.78 -28.55
N SER A 593 23.86 6.10 -29.68
CA SER A 593 24.54 6.37 -30.97
C SER A 593 24.23 7.74 -31.56
N GLU A 594 23.37 8.53 -30.92
CA GLU A 594 22.96 9.86 -31.34
C GLU A 594 23.35 10.87 -30.26
N GLN A 595 24.12 11.87 -30.68
CA GLN A 595 24.63 13.05 -29.96
C GLN A 595 25.97 12.87 -29.22
N GLY A 596 27.00 13.50 -29.78
CA GLY A 596 28.33 13.65 -29.21
C GLY A 596 28.35 14.66 -28.06
N ALA A 597 27.83 14.24 -26.90
CA ALA A 597 28.04 14.94 -25.64
C ALA A 597 29.03 14.15 -24.77
N GLU A 598 29.98 14.86 -24.16
CA GLU A 598 31.06 14.29 -23.33
C GLU A 598 30.55 13.46 -22.14
N PRO A 599 31.31 12.43 -21.72
CA PRO A 599 30.85 11.43 -20.75
C PRO A 599 31.01 11.94 -19.31
N GLY A 600 29.91 12.35 -18.68
CA GLY A 600 29.87 12.72 -17.26
C GLY A 600 29.22 11.68 -16.32
N ALA A 601 28.74 10.54 -16.84
CA ALA A 601 27.91 9.60 -16.06
C ALA A 601 28.67 8.48 -15.32
N GLY A 602 30.01 8.50 -15.34
CA GLY A 602 30.83 7.41 -14.75
C GLY A 602 30.86 7.37 -13.22
N ALA A 603 30.66 8.51 -12.55
CA ALA A 603 30.87 8.64 -11.10
C ALA A 603 29.66 8.25 -10.23
N GLU A 604 28.47 8.07 -10.80
CA GLU A 604 27.26 7.77 -10.01
C GLU A 604 26.98 6.28 -9.82
N SER A 605 27.70 5.40 -10.53
CA SER A 605 27.58 3.95 -10.35
C SER A 605 28.10 3.46 -8.99
N ASP A 606 29.00 4.22 -8.36
CA ASP A 606 29.64 3.87 -7.10
C ASP A 606 28.68 3.95 -5.90
N LYS A 607 27.70 4.86 -5.94
CA LYS A 607 26.68 5.02 -4.88
C LYS A 607 25.60 3.93 -4.89
N ALA A 608 25.47 3.18 -5.99
CA ALA A 608 24.50 2.08 -6.12
C ALA A 608 24.98 0.77 -5.45
N LEU A 609 26.25 0.69 -5.03
CA LEU A 609 26.88 -0.56 -4.56
C LEU A 609 27.09 -0.66 -3.04
N GLY A 610 26.73 0.35 -2.24
CA GLY A 610 26.81 0.29 -0.77
C GLY A 610 27.61 1.42 -0.13
N GLU A 611 27.52 1.51 1.21
CA GLU A 611 27.80 2.68 2.06
C GLU A 611 29.12 3.45 1.84
N GLU A 612 29.02 4.76 2.15
CA GLU A 612 30.09 5.75 2.31
C GLU A 612 31.27 5.18 3.11
N SER A 613 32.19 4.53 2.40
CA SER A 613 33.49 4.16 2.93
C SER A 613 34.51 4.76 2.00
N ALA A 614 35.42 5.55 2.56
CA ALA A 614 36.47 6.26 1.83
C ALA A 614 37.12 5.34 0.78
N LEU A 615 36.84 5.59 -0.49
CA LEU A 615 37.25 4.77 -1.63
C LEU A 615 38.73 4.96 -2.00
N SER A 616 39.60 5.36 -1.06
CA SER A 616 41.02 5.53 -1.35
C SER A 616 41.74 4.17 -1.43
N GLY A 617 42.14 3.77 -2.64
CA GLY A 617 42.96 2.58 -2.89
C GLY A 617 43.24 2.34 -4.38
N PRO A 618 44.33 1.64 -4.74
CA PRO A 618 44.74 1.50 -6.14
C PRO A 618 43.79 0.58 -6.95
N ALA A 619 43.27 1.10 -8.06
CA ALA A 619 42.43 0.37 -9.03
C ALA A 619 43.25 -0.44 -10.06
N ALA A 620 44.21 -1.26 -9.61
CA ALA A 620 45.24 -1.88 -10.47
C ALA A 620 45.09 -3.39 -10.73
N ASN A 621 43.93 -3.98 -10.44
CA ASN A 621 43.68 -5.40 -10.70
C ASN A 621 43.67 -5.69 -12.21
N GLU A 622 44.53 -6.62 -12.64
CA GLU A 622 44.74 -6.95 -14.06
C GLU A 622 43.46 -7.38 -14.78
N ALA A 623 42.49 -7.98 -14.08
CA ALA A 623 41.25 -8.44 -14.70
C ALA A 623 40.38 -7.28 -15.24
N TRP A 624 40.60 -6.04 -14.77
CA TRP A 624 39.90 -4.84 -15.25
C TRP A 624 40.68 -4.08 -16.33
N SER A 625 41.93 -4.45 -16.59
CA SER A 625 42.84 -3.74 -17.51
C SER A 625 42.30 -3.65 -18.94
N HIS A 626 41.69 -4.73 -19.45
CA HIS A 626 41.10 -4.74 -20.79
C HIS A 626 40.03 -3.66 -20.96
N ALA A 627 39.19 -3.46 -19.93
CA ALA A 627 38.17 -2.42 -19.95
C ALA A 627 38.80 -1.02 -19.99
N TYR A 628 39.86 -0.80 -19.21
CA TYR A 628 40.60 0.47 -19.21
C TYR A 628 41.26 0.76 -20.56
N SER A 629 41.87 -0.23 -21.21
CA SER A 629 42.46 -0.06 -22.55
C SER A 629 41.42 0.38 -23.59
N LEU A 630 40.24 -0.25 -23.59
CA LEU A 630 39.14 0.15 -24.49
C LEU A 630 38.69 1.61 -24.24
N LEU A 631 38.58 2.00 -22.97
CA LEU A 631 38.25 3.39 -22.59
C LEU A 631 39.34 4.38 -22.99
N GLU A 632 40.62 4.00 -22.87
CA GLU A 632 41.78 4.79 -23.33
C GLU A 632 41.76 5.02 -24.84
N GLU A 633 41.42 3.98 -25.61
CA GLU A 633 41.42 3.99 -27.07
C GLU A 633 40.29 4.84 -27.70
N GLY A 634 39.18 5.05 -27.01
CA GLY A 634 38.00 5.67 -27.65
C GLY A 634 36.72 4.91 -27.48
N ASP A 635 36.80 3.61 -27.25
CA ASP A 635 35.65 2.73 -27.26
C ASP A 635 34.92 2.74 -25.91
N LEU A 636 34.16 3.80 -25.68
CA LEU A 636 33.33 3.95 -24.48
C LEU A 636 32.36 2.77 -24.32
N ARG A 637 31.70 2.36 -25.40
CA ARG A 637 30.69 1.31 -25.37
C ARG A 637 31.32 -0.06 -25.08
N GLY A 638 32.44 -0.39 -25.72
CA GLY A 638 33.19 -1.61 -25.45
C GLY A 638 33.77 -1.60 -24.04
N GLY A 639 34.35 -0.49 -23.60
CA GLY A 639 34.89 -0.32 -22.26
C GLY A 639 33.85 -0.51 -21.16
N VAL A 640 32.68 0.14 -21.25
CA VAL A 640 31.59 -0.03 -20.29
C VAL A 640 31.06 -1.46 -20.27
N LYS A 641 30.91 -2.11 -21.43
CA LYS A 641 30.52 -3.53 -21.49
C LYS A 641 31.55 -4.44 -20.83
N ALA A 642 32.84 -4.17 -21.03
CA ALA A 642 33.92 -4.93 -20.39
C ALA A 642 33.95 -4.71 -18.87
N LEU A 643 33.70 -3.49 -18.38
CA LEU A 643 33.52 -3.21 -16.95
C LEU A 643 32.36 -4.02 -16.37
N ALA A 644 31.19 -3.97 -17.02
CA ALA A 644 30.00 -4.68 -16.56
C ALA A 644 30.21 -6.21 -16.52
N ALA A 645 30.78 -6.78 -17.57
CA ALA A 645 31.11 -8.21 -17.62
C ALA A 645 32.09 -8.61 -16.52
N GLN A 646 33.08 -7.76 -16.23
CA GLN A 646 34.03 -8.03 -15.15
C GLN A 646 33.36 -7.89 -13.78
N ARG A 647 32.53 -6.86 -13.56
CA ARG A 647 31.76 -6.62 -12.33
C ARG A 647 30.94 -7.84 -11.90
N ASP A 648 30.31 -8.53 -12.84
CA ASP A 648 29.44 -9.68 -12.54
C ASP A 648 30.18 -10.80 -11.79
N HIS A 649 31.49 -10.94 -11.98
CA HIS A 649 32.33 -11.90 -11.24
C HIS A 649 32.59 -11.49 -9.78
N TRP A 650 32.27 -10.24 -9.41
CA TRP A 650 32.59 -9.60 -8.13
C TRP A 650 31.34 -9.32 -7.28
N LEU A 651 30.13 -9.52 -7.82
CA LEU A 651 28.88 -9.23 -7.11
C LEU A 651 28.52 -10.26 -6.01
N SER A 652 29.24 -11.37 -5.93
CA SER A 652 28.91 -12.49 -5.05
C SER A 652 29.26 -12.29 -3.57
N ARG A 653 30.14 -11.32 -3.25
CA ARG A 653 30.62 -11.08 -1.88
C ARG A 653 30.74 -9.60 -1.54
N PRO A 654 30.36 -9.16 -0.32
CA PRO A 654 30.44 -7.76 0.09
C PRO A 654 31.84 -7.13 -0.06
N ASP A 655 32.91 -7.87 0.24
CA ASP A 655 34.28 -7.36 0.11
C ASP A 655 34.71 -7.13 -1.35
N LEU A 656 34.14 -7.90 -2.29
CA LEU A 656 34.38 -7.75 -3.72
C LEU A 656 33.57 -6.59 -4.31
N LEU A 657 32.38 -6.29 -3.78
CA LEU A 657 31.56 -5.14 -4.19
C LEU A 657 32.31 -3.82 -3.99
N VAL A 658 32.85 -3.59 -2.79
CA VAL A 658 33.62 -2.37 -2.47
C VAL A 658 34.85 -2.24 -3.38
N ARG A 659 35.49 -3.37 -3.71
CA ARG A 659 36.65 -3.36 -4.63
C ARG A 659 36.25 -3.12 -6.08
N ALA A 660 35.10 -3.64 -6.52
CA ALA A 660 34.57 -3.39 -7.85
C ALA A 660 34.21 -1.90 -8.03
N ALA A 661 33.61 -1.26 -7.03
CA ALA A 661 33.34 0.18 -7.05
C ALA A 661 34.62 1.01 -7.30
N ARG A 662 35.74 0.70 -6.60
CA ARG A 662 37.04 1.35 -6.86
C ARG A 662 37.51 1.21 -8.32
N HIS A 663 37.15 0.11 -9.00
CA HIS A 663 37.49 -0.07 -10.40
C HIS A 663 36.63 0.76 -11.35
N TYR A 664 35.39 1.06 -10.97
CA TYR A 664 34.53 2.03 -11.66
C TYR A 664 35.04 3.46 -11.46
N GLU A 665 35.46 3.82 -10.25
CA GLU A 665 36.16 5.09 -10.00
C GLU A 665 37.43 5.21 -10.88
N GLY A 666 38.25 4.14 -10.93
CA GLY A 666 39.42 4.07 -11.81
C GLY A 666 39.08 4.26 -13.29
N ALA A 667 37.97 3.70 -13.77
CA ALA A 667 37.47 3.95 -15.13
C ALA A 667 37.05 5.42 -15.32
N GLY A 668 36.42 6.03 -14.31
CA GLY A 668 36.11 7.45 -14.28
C GLY A 668 37.36 8.32 -14.43
N GLN A 669 38.44 7.97 -13.73
CA GLN A 669 39.73 8.67 -13.84
C GLN A 669 40.34 8.55 -15.24
N VAL A 670 40.24 7.39 -15.89
CA VAL A 670 40.66 7.22 -17.29
C VAL A 670 39.90 8.17 -18.22
N LEU A 671 38.57 8.25 -18.08
CA LEU A 671 37.71 9.14 -18.87
C LEU A 671 38.02 10.61 -18.62
N LEU A 672 38.16 11.01 -17.35
CA LEU A 672 38.53 12.36 -16.95
C LEU A 672 39.89 12.76 -17.55
N ARG A 673 40.90 11.88 -17.45
CA ARG A 673 42.22 12.12 -18.05
C ARG A 673 42.11 12.33 -19.56
N ARG A 674 41.27 11.57 -20.27
CA ARG A 674 41.06 11.79 -21.72
C ARG A 674 40.37 13.12 -22.02
N ALA A 675 39.35 13.48 -21.25
CA ALA A 675 38.70 14.77 -21.37
C ALA A 675 39.72 15.91 -21.16
N VAL A 676 40.56 15.82 -20.13
CA VAL A 676 41.66 16.78 -19.89
C VAL A 676 42.66 16.79 -21.05
N MET A 677 43.09 15.63 -21.57
CA MET A 677 44.04 15.57 -22.69
C MET A 677 43.44 16.11 -24.00
N SER A 678 42.11 16.11 -24.15
CA SER A 678 41.46 16.73 -25.31
C SER A 678 41.74 18.24 -25.41
N SER A 679 42.08 18.88 -24.28
CA SER A 679 42.47 20.30 -24.24
C SER A 679 43.67 20.63 -25.13
N GLN A 680 44.54 19.65 -25.42
CA GLN A 680 45.67 19.80 -26.34
C GLN A 680 45.25 20.29 -27.73
N ARG A 681 44.01 20.02 -28.16
CA ARG A 681 43.49 20.52 -29.44
C ARG A 681 43.31 22.04 -29.48
N PHE A 682 43.19 22.67 -28.32
CA PHE A 682 43.11 24.12 -28.15
C PHE A 682 44.48 24.74 -27.84
N ILE A 683 45.53 23.92 -27.74
CA ILE A 683 46.92 24.36 -27.52
C ILE A 683 47.62 24.34 -28.88
N SER A 684 48.02 25.51 -29.36
CA SER A 684 48.88 25.64 -30.53
C SER A 684 50.33 25.89 -30.09
N ILE A 685 51.24 25.04 -30.56
CA ILE A 685 52.68 25.21 -30.34
C ILE A 685 53.27 25.85 -31.60
N GLY A 686 53.67 27.12 -31.51
CA GLY A 686 54.35 27.83 -32.58
C GLY A 686 55.87 27.75 -32.46
N GLN A 687 56.58 27.95 -33.58
CA GLN A 687 58.02 28.26 -33.52
C GLN A 687 58.19 29.76 -33.24
N GLY A 688 58.95 30.09 -32.20
CA GLY A 688 59.36 31.45 -31.86
C GLY A 688 60.88 31.55 -31.84
N GLU A 689 61.41 32.75 -32.08
CA GLU A 689 62.84 33.00 -31.86
C GLU A 689 63.16 32.88 -30.36
N ALA A 690 64.30 32.25 -30.05
CA ALA A 690 64.74 32.14 -28.67
C ALA A 690 64.98 33.56 -28.10
N PRO A 691 64.40 33.90 -26.95
CA PRO A 691 64.57 35.23 -26.39
C PRO A 691 66.06 35.50 -26.09
N PRO A 692 66.55 36.72 -26.36
CA PRO A 692 67.95 37.07 -26.16
C PRO A 692 68.38 36.92 -24.69
N LEU A 693 69.62 36.44 -24.51
CA LEU A 693 70.23 36.26 -23.19
C LEU A 693 70.38 37.61 -22.47
N GLY A 694 69.75 37.74 -21.29
CA GLY A 694 69.86 38.92 -20.43
C GLY A 694 68.62 39.84 -20.42
N GLU A 695 67.57 39.50 -21.16
CA GLU A 695 66.31 40.26 -21.19
C GLU A 695 65.19 39.56 -20.40
N TRP A 696 64.32 40.36 -19.77
CA TRP A 696 63.13 39.85 -19.11
C TRP A 696 62.03 39.57 -20.13
N GLN A 697 61.37 38.43 -20.00
CA GLN A 697 60.26 38.02 -20.85
C GLN A 697 58.99 37.94 -20.00
N GLU A 698 57.90 38.45 -20.54
CA GLU A 698 56.58 38.35 -19.92
C GLU A 698 55.84 37.14 -20.51
N VAL A 699 55.37 36.25 -19.64
CA VAL A 699 54.65 35.03 -20.03
C VAL A 699 53.29 35.06 -19.37
N GLU A 700 52.23 35.08 -20.18
CA GLU A 700 50.87 34.92 -19.69
C GLU A 700 50.47 33.45 -19.73
N CYS A 701 50.08 32.90 -18.59
CA CYS A 701 49.59 31.53 -18.46
C CYS A 701 48.18 31.56 -17.85
N PRO A 702 47.15 31.00 -18.51
CA PRO A 702 45.84 30.87 -17.90
C PRO A 702 45.90 29.91 -16.71
N ALA A 703 45.27 30.28 -15.60
CA ALA A 703 45.16 29.41 -14.43
C ALA A 703 44.00 28.40 -14.62
N ARG A 704 44.27 27.12 -14.35
CA ARG A 704 43.21 26.10 -14.21
C ARG A 704 42.44 26.38 -12.92
N LEU A 705 41.11 26.40 -13.00
CA LEU A 705 40.22 26.44 -11.86
C LEU A 705 39.43 25.13 -11.81
N ASP A 706 39.75 24.24 -10.87
CA ASP A 706 38.93 23.05 -10.62
C ASP A 706 37.75 23.43 -9.73
N LEU A 707 36.60 23.68 -10.36
CA LEU A 707 35.37 24.05 -9.65
C LEU A 707 34.66 22.85 -8.99
N ALA A 708 35.09 21.62 -9.28
CA ALA A 708 34.47 20.37 -8.81
C ALA A 708 35.47 19.43 -8.09
N GLY A 709 36.64 19.93 -7.71
CA GLY A 709 37.77 19.12 -7.22
C GLY A 709 38.03 19.15 -5.71
N GLU A 710 37.14 19.72 -4.91
CA GLU A 710 37.18 19.60 -3.44
C GLU A 710 35.79 19.15 -2.95
N GLU A 711 35.57 17.83 -2.92
CA GLU A 711 34.54 17.26 -2.06
C GLU A 711 34.99 17.45 -0.60
N GLN A 712 34.25 18.27 0.16
CA GLN A 712 34.17 18.18 1.62
C GLN A 712 33.06 17.21 2.00
#